data_AF-A0A318ZW36-F1
#
_entry.id   AF-A0A318ZW36-F1
#
_cell.length_a   1.000
_cell.length_b   1.000
_cell.length_c   1.000
_cell.angle_alpha   90.00
_cell.angle_beta   90.00
_cell.angle_gamma   90.00
#
_symmetry.space_group_name_H-M   'P 1'
#
loop_
_entity.id
_entity.type
_entity.pdbx_description
1 polymer ?
#
loop_
_entity_poly.entity_id
_entity_poly.type
_entity_poly.pdbx_seq_one_letter_code
_entity_poly.pdbx_strand_id
1 'polypeptide(L)'
;MYMSEWIPKASCSFHILPRPQCGWLSETGVRMATVSGLSAILIANILIPIAVTFFSSGFFPYKPLTSGLARSEDVESQFEAPFDKVIFMVVDALRSDFVYSNVSGFSFTQSLIRSGAALPFTAHASSPTVTMPRLKAMTTGSTPSFLDVIFNIAESDMSSTLALQDTWLAQLRARGGRLVMYGDDTWLKLFPGMFDRADGTTSFYVSDFTEVDHNVTRHVSMELTQKDWSAFIMHFLGLDHIGHKLGPRSPHMLTKQREMDSVVGELYASIEREEHLQSTLLVLCGDHGMNEAGNHGGSSSGETSPALLLISPLFKSMGGPSREAPVDIPDDFQCYRTVDQTDIIPTLAGLLGFPIPLNSLGVFIPDVLDMWHLLMGINHNSNSIEDHAKLELALNHFLPLAQKLLISAASNYNFPHLLIGISIMALVVSLLLSDVCKLLSRSLHSGTFLAGLLICYGGMMFASSYVEEEHQFWNWAFTAWAFFLHSVKEYSVGNRTPQLLQSLAKFASDKETEIEAICNTNHQEFVASVNQLLRIREGTVSLTAEILDLNQAIQASTERLAEQKRALVESRGHRQNIDETSRAIQGCLEVLRLANQIHDLLSRKNHYAALRALEEIQNVHLKGVIQYKIAEMIQRSVPATRKIIAEAVMSDLNTWLYRIREMSQYLGEIALYHTDLRKSRQKERAEILPYLGQFKLNSAIELVSDESEEYDLLQNDELQVDFTPLLECLHIHRSLGRIDTFRLEYANTRRHQKELLLPTSVTLIDEDGACLHNLLEEMAGFAIVERSTMIRIPDLRSPVDVDELWDSMCQGAVNLIQRALREVDNAESLLKIKNLIALFMQTMNTWGFPVGVFDTFLLTLFRKYADLLKKRFSDDFQEIVSTDDYMPMPIQTFEEYEKVLNVSWYNPETPREEQVFPCVLPFSQMYPLCCIDIRNFLNQFYFFANDDFPHANVIDETLKEALDELLSNKVCDTLVERLSSQYLGQIVQILINLEHFEHACRELELLLAAARSQNSSGEIVMLHATEKFRNNKKAAEKRIFEVVNSKIDDLIETAEYDWMASIPPTEPSNYMQTLTRFLSNIMNSTLLGLPTEIKELIYFDALSHAANMILALPLSPEVKKINTHGVLALTKDVEYLYQFVDSLGVPILRENLDELQQTVQLMQADNTDEFYDISTRNKKYGRVDAINGPVLLEKIARNVQSPTKIDKFATLSSRFGKKS
;
A
#
# COMPACT_ATOMS: atom_id res chain seq x y z
N MET A 1 68.75 -84.06 39.97
CA MET A 1 69.18 -85.36 39.43
C MET A 1 68.14 -85.77 38.41
N TYR A 2 68.54 -85.87 37.12
CA TYR A 2 67.95 -86.70 36.06
C TYR A 2 66.48 -86.42 35.65
N MET A 3 66.02 -86.46 34.40
CA MET A 3 66.54 -86.76 33.06
C MET A 3 65.39 -86.35 32.10
N SER A 4 65.69 -85.64 30.99
CA SER A 4 65.43 -86.07 29.59
C SER A 4 64.02 -85.87 28.98
N GLU A 5 64.05 -85.43 27.70
CA GLU A 5 63.13 -85.73 26.58
C GLU A 5 61.84 -84.89 26.30
N TRP A 6 61.86 -84.29 25.10
CA TRP A 6 60.87 -84.34 23.99
C TRP A 6 59.35 -84.09 24.24
N ILE A 7 58.83 -82.97 23.65
CA ILE A 7 57.49 -82.71 23.04
C ILE A 7 56.22 -82.82 23.97
N PRO A 8 55.03 -82.20 23.70
CA PRO A 8 54.59 -80.81 23.48
C PRO A 8 53.58 -80.32 24.57
N LYS A 9 53.02 -79.10 24.42
CA LYS A 9 51.73 -78.58 24.97
C LYS A 9 51.09 -79.28 26.20
N ALA A 10 50.96 -78.57 27.33
CA ALA A 10 49.68 -78.20 28.00
C ALA A 10 49.87 -77.67 29.44
N SER A 11 49.21 -76.55 29.73
CA SER A 11 48.42 -76.20 30.93
C SER A 11 48.94 -76.40 32.39
N CYS A 12 48.59 -75.38 33.20
CA CYS A 12 48.07 -75.44 34.59
C CYS A 12 49.00 -75.19 35.81
N SER A 13 48.68 -74.07 36.49
CA SER A 13 48.32 -73.95 37.92
C SER A 13 49.38 -73.57 38.98
N PHE A 14 49.11 -72.41 39.63
CA PHE A 14 49.19 -72.06 41.08
C PHE A 14 50.49 -72.40 41.87
N HIS A 15 51.09 -71.58 42.76
CA HIS A 15 50.56 -70.62 43.75
C HIS A 15 51.75 -69.95 44.52
N ILE A 16 51.48 -68.80 45.18
CA ILE A 16 52.13 -68.19 46.39
C ILE A 16 53.06 -66.95 46.19
N LEU A 17 52.48 -65.75 46.45
CA LEU A 17 52.89 -64.60 47.32
C LEU A 17 54.33 -63.99 47.24
N PRO A 18 54.49 -62.64 47.44
CA PRO A 18 54.30 -61.99 48.76
C PRO A 18 53.67 -60.57 48.82
N ARG A 19 53.33 -60.18 50.07
CA ARG A 19 52.74 -58.93 50.61
C ARG A 19 53.77 -57.76 50.75
N PRO A 20 53.48 -56.64 51.45
CA PRO A 20 52.61 -55.48 51.13
C PRO A 20 53.34 -54.12 51.27
N GLN A 21 52.75 -52.99 50.86
CA GLN A 21 52.95 -51.70 51.54
C GLN A 21 51.80 -50.71 51.27
N CYS A 22 51.44 -49.97 52.33
CA CYS A 22 50.22 -49.20 52.54
C CYS A 22 50.19 -47.79 51.94
N GLY A 23 48.98 -47.33 51.60
CA GLY A 23 48.45 -45.96 51.78
C GLY A 23 48.95 -44.89 50.79
N TRP A 24 48.16 -43.95 50.27
CA TRP A 24 46.83 -43.41 50.58
C TRP A 24 46.28 -42.68 49.34
N LEU A 25 44.95 -42.75 49.11
CA LEU A 25 44.01 -41.83 48.40
C LEU A 25 44.37 -41.34 46.96
N SER A 26 43.51 -41.29 45.93
CA SER A 26 42.07 -41.46 45.75
C SER A 26 41.73 -41.52 44.24
N GLU A 27 40.57 -42.10 43.90
CA GLU A 27 39.79 -41.98 42.64
C GLU A 27 40.37 -42.56 41.33
N THR A 28 40.00 -43.82 41.07
CA THR A 28 39.97 -44.46 39.74
C THR A 28 38.54 -44.88 39.44
N GLY A 29 38.13 -44.92 38.16
CA GLY A 29 37.12 -45.91 37.80
C GLY A 29 36.18 -45.72 36.61
N VAL A 30 36.36 -44.79 35.66
CA VAL A 30 35.56 -44.84 34.41
C VAL A 30 36.32 -44.15 33.27
N ARG A 31 36.97 -44.85 32.31
CA ARG A 31 37.22 -44.26 30.95
C ARG A 31 37.87 -45.10 29.83
N MET A 32 38.45 -46.30 30.02
CA MET A 32 39.24 -46.95 28.94
C MET A 32 38.58 -48.15 28.22
N ALA A 33 37.25 -48.20 28.13
CA ALA A 33 36.56 -49.10 27.17
C ALA A 33 35.92 -48.33 26.00
N THR A 34 35.97 -47.00 26.01
CA THR A 34 35.31 -46.10 25.05
C THR A 34 36.27 -45.44 24.07
N VAL A 35 37.59 -45.52 24.31
CA VAL A 35 38.60 -44.70 23.60
C VAL A 35 38.92 -45.20 22.19
N SER A 36 38.91 -46.52 21.92
CA SER A 36 39.19 -47.01 20.55
C SER A 36 38.13 -46.60 19.54
N GLY A 37 36.88 -46.44 20.02
CA GLY A 37 35.78 -46.01 19.17
C GLY A 37 35.75 -44.51 18.96
N LEU A 38 36.03 -43.73 20.01
CA LEU A 38 36.11 -42.28 19.87
C LEU A 38 37.28 -41.80 19.01
N SER A 39 38.45 -42.47 19.04
CA SER A 39 39.61 -42.06 18.23
C SER A 39 39.44 -42.38 16.73
N ALA A 40 38.86 -43.54 16.40
CA ALA A 40 38.48 -43.88 15.03
C ALA A 40 37.44 -42.89 14.48
N ILE A 41 36.45 -42.50 15.29
CA ILE A 41 35.42 -41.51 14.93
C ILE A 41 36.01 -40.10 14.78
N LEU A 42 36.97 -39.69 15.61
CA LEU A 42 37.60 -38.37 15.48
C LEU A 42 38.50 -38.28 14.23
N ILE A 43 39.26 -39.34 13.94
CA ILE A 43 40.07 -39.43 12.71
C ILE A 43 39.16 -39.46 11.49
N ALA A 44 38.05 -40.21 11.56
CA ALA A 44 37.02 -40.20 10.53
C ALA A 44 36.50 -38.79 10.25
N ASN A 45 36.08 -38.04 11.28
CA ASN A 45 35.49 -36.71 11.12
C ASN A 45 36.44 -35.64 10.56
N ILE A 46 37.76 -35.85 10.58
CA ILE A 46 38.73 -34.92 9.98
C ILE A 46 39.14 -35.37 8.58
N LEU A 47 39.29 -36.67 8.39
CA LEU A 47 39.53 -37.24 7.07
C LEU A 47 38.33 -37.05 6.15
N ILE A 48 37.10 -36.96 6.66
CA ILE A 48 35.90 -36.66 5.87
C ILE A 48 35.98 -35.31 5.15
N PRO A 49 36.15 -34.14 5.81
CA PRO A 49 36.22 -32.86 5.12
C PRO A 49 37.45 -32.74 4.22
N ILE A 50 38.59 -33.36 4.57
CA ILE A 50 39.78 -33.41 3.69
C ILE A 50 39.46 -34.25 2.46
N ALA A 51 38.86 -35.41 2.63
CA ALA A 51 38.42 -36.25 1.52
C ALA A 51 37.41 -35.51 0.64
N VAL A 52 36.43 -34.83 1.23
CA VAL A 52 35.44 -34.03 0.51
C VAL A 52 36.13 -32.86 -0.21
N THR A 53 37.12 -32.20 0.36
CA THR A 53 37.83 -31.10 -0.30
C THR A 53 38.67 -31.58 -1.48
N PHE A 54 39.42 -32.68 -1.31
CA PHE A 54 40.16 -33.30 -2.41
C PHE A 54 39.23 -33.88 -3.48
N PHE A 55 38.11 -34.46 -3.05
CA PHE A 55 37.08 -34.94 -3.96
C PHE A 55 36.47 -33.78 -4.73
N SER A 56 36.01 -32.72 -4.07
CA SER A 56 35.43 -31.52 -4.69
C SER A 56 36.42 -30.78 -5.59
N SER A 57 37.68 -30.63 -5.19
CA SER A 57 38.70 -29.99 -6.04
C SER A 57 39.06 -30.85 -7.27
N GLY A 58 38.93 -32.17 -7.16
CA GLY A 58 39.03 -33.06 -8.31
C GLY A 58 37.76 -33.16 -9.15
N PHE A 59 36.59 -32.96 -8.53
CA PHE A 59 35.27 -33.09 -9.14
C PHE A 59 34.83 -31.81 -9.87
N PHE A 60 35.22 -30.63 -9.40
CA PHE A 60 34.91 -29.33 -10.02
C PHE A 60 36.17 -28.69 -10.65
N PRO A 61 36.54 -29.04 -11.90
CA PRO A 61 37.71 -28.48 -12.56
C PRO A 61 37.53 -26.99 -12.91
N TYR A 62 38.54 -26.16 -12.64
CA TYR A 62 38.62 -24.76 -13.06
C TYR A 62 39.11 -24.65 -14.52
N LYS A 63 38.37 -23.95 -15.38
CA LYS A 63 38.69 -23.78 -16.81
C LYS A 63 39.38 -22.43 -17.08
N PRO A 64 40.64 -22.39 -17.53
CA PRO A 64 41.27 -21.16 -18.00
C PRO A 64 40.69 -20.75 -19.36
N LEU A 65 40.04 -19.59 -19.44
CA LEU A 65 39.50 -19.04 -20.69
C LEU A 65 40.53 -18.13 -21.37
N THR A 66 40.60 -18.20 -22.70
CA THR A 66 41.37 -17.25 -23.50
C THR A 66 40.58 -15.95 -23.66
N SER A 67 41.24 -14.81 -23.51
CA SER A 67 40.61 -13.48 -23.56
C SER A 67 40.82 -12.80 -24.92
N GLY A 68 39.87 -11.95 -25.30
CA GLY A 68 39.84 -11.24 -26.58
C GLY A 68 38.87 -11.87 -27.59
N LEU A 69 38.73 -11.23 -28.75
CA LEU A 69 37.92 -11.73 -29.87
C LEU A 69 38.82 -12.46 -30.87
N ALA A 70 38.34 -13.57 -31.42
CA ALA A 70 38.95 -14.25 -32.55
C ALA A 70 39.09 -13.28 -33.73
N ARG A 71 40.28 -13.30 -34.36
CA ARG A 71 40.57 -12.53 -35.57
C ARG A 71 40.79 -13.51 -36.71
N SER A 72 40.29 -13.19 -37.89
CA SER A 72 40.74 -13.88 -39.10
C SER A 72 42.20 -13.48 -39.32
N GLU A 73 43.13 -14.44 -39.27
CA GLU A 73 44.47 -14.20 -39.79
C GLU A 73 44.39 -13.91 -41.30
N ASP A 74 45.33 -13.13 -41.83
CA ASP A 74 45.46 -12.69 -43.23
C ASP A 74 45.69 -13.86 -44.20
N VAL A 75 44.77 -14.83 -44.23
CA VAL A 75 44.68 -15.85 -45.27
C VAL A 75 43.71 -15.33 -46.31
N GLU A 76 44.23 -15.05 -47.50
CA GLU A 76 43.57 -14.51 -48.71
C GLU A 76 42.39 -15.36 -49.26
N SER A 77 41.66 -16.11 -48.45
CA SER A 77 40.49 -16.86 -48.92
C SER A 77 39.22 -16.02 -48.79
N GLN A 78 38.97 -15.21 -49.82
CA GLN A 78 37.68 -14.57 -50.12
C GLN A 78 36.62 -15.64 -50.39
N PHE A 79 35.96 -16.12 -49.34
CA PHE A 79 34.75 -16.93 -49.46
C PHE A 79 33.57 -16.08 -48.96
N GLU A 80 32.65 -15.74 -49.85
CA GLU A 80 31.43 -15.01 -49.50
C GLU A 80 30.53 -15.90 -48.62
N ALA A 81 29.95 -15.33 -47.56
CA ALA A 81 29.03 -16.07 -46.71
C ALA A 81 27.72 -16.33 -47.48
N PRO A 82 27.16 -17.55 -47.44
CA PRO A 82 25.89 -17.86 -48.08
C PRO A 82 24.68 -17.22 -47.39
N PHE A 83 24.83 -16.81 -46.13
CA PHE A 83 23.78 -16.13 -45.37
C PHE A 83 24.29 -14.80 -44.81
N ASP A 84 23.44 -13.77 -44.87
CA ASP A 84 23.74 -12.44 -44.33
C ASP A 84 23.07 -12.20 -42.96
N LYS A 85 21.99 -12.95 -42.69
CA LYS A 85 21.13 -12.80 -41.52
C LYS A 85 20.87 -14.15 -40.86
N VAL A 86 20.67 -14.12 -39.54
CA VAL A 86 20.24 -15.29 -38.77
C VAL A 86 19.04 -14.96 -37.90
N ILE A 87 18.05 -15.86 -37.91
CA ILE A 87 16.98 -15.90 -36.93
C ILE A 87 17.27 -17.10 -36.03
N PHE A 88 17.46 -16.84 -34.74
CA PHE A 88 17.83 -17.84 -33.75
C PHE A 88 16.65 -18.04 -32.78
N MET A 89 15.82 -19.03 -33.07
CA MET A 89 14.61 -19.37 -32.31
C MET A 89 14.92 -20.50 -31.32
N VAL A 90 15.00 -20.15 -30.05
CA VAL A 90 15.13 -21.09 -28.94
C VAL A 90 13.75 -21.36 -28.36
N VAL A 91 13.41 -22.63 -28.21
CA VAL A 91 12.19 -23.06 -27.52
C VAL A 91 12.63 -23.88 -26.31
N ASP A 92 12.37 -23.36 -25.12
CA ASP A 92 12.81 -23.96 -23.87
C ASP A 92 12.18 -25.35 -23.68
N ALA A 93 13.02 -26.32 -23.30
CA ALA A 93 12.68 -27.73 -23.15
C ALA A 93 12.09 -28.42 -24.42
N LEU A 94 12.49 -28.00 -25.62
CA LEU A 94 12.05 -28.60 -26.90
C LEU A 94 12.68 -29.98 -27.17
N ARG A 95 12.13 -31.02 -26.56
CA ARG A 95 12.53 -32.42 -26.76
C ARG A 95 12.32 -32.88 -28.21
N SER A 96 13.21 -33.74 -28.72
CA SER A 96 13.17 -34.22 -30.12
C SER A 96 11.84 -34.82 -30.56
N ASP A 97 11.12 -35.51 -29.66
CA ASP A 97 9.81 -36.08 -29.96
C ASP A 97 8.71 -35.06 -30.18
N PHE A 98 8.83 -33.89 -29.56
CA PHE A 98 7.89 -32.80 -29.76
C PHE A 98 7.93 -32.28 -31.19
N VAL A 99 9.02 -32.49 -31.93
CA VAL A 99 9.15 -32.03 -33.33
C VAL A 99 9.04 -33.17 -34.34
N TYR A 100 9.68 -34.32 -34.09
CA TYR A 100 9.87 -35.35 -35.11
C TYR A 100 8.85 -36.51 -35.06
N SER A 101 8.12 -36.66 -33.95
CA SER A 101 7.18 -37.78 -33.77
C SER A 101 5.95 -37.70 -34.66
N ASN A 102 5.27 -38.82 -34.82
CA ASN A 102 3.95 -38.91 -35.46
C ASN A 102 2.82 -38.22 -34.66
N VAL A 103 3.00 -38.02 -33.36
CA VAL A 103 2.05 -37.36 -32.44
C VAL A 103 2.39 -35.89 -32.18
N SER A 104 3.42 -35.36 -32.84
CA SER A 104 3.91 -34.00 -32.72
C SER A 104 2.91 -32.95 -33.27
N GLY A 105 2.91 -31.76 -32.65
CA GLY A 105 2.24 -30.58 -33.16
C GLY A 105 2.97 -29.87 -34.32
N PHE A 106 4.22 -30.24 -34.64
CA PHE A 106 5.10 -29.57 -35.60
C PHE A 106 4.92 -30.04 -37.06
N SER A 107 3.67 -30.07 -37.51
CA SER A 107 3.31 -30.60 -38.83
C SER A 107 3.90 -29.81 -40.01
N PHE A 108 3.99 -28.49 -39.90
CA PHE A 108 4.57 -27.61 -40.91
C PHE A 108 6.09 -27.78 -40.96
N THR A 109 6.75 -27.76 -39.80
CA THR A 109 8.19 -27.97 -39.70
C THR A 109 8.61 -29.33 -40.28
N GLN A 110 7.85 -30.40 -39.99
CA GLN A 110 8.05 -31.71 -40.62
C GLN A 110 7.89 -31.68 -42.15
N SER A 111 7.01 -30.82 -42.69
CA SER A 111 6.86 -30.63 -44.13
C SER A 111 8.10 -30.00 -44.78
N LEU A 112 8.78 -29.09 -44.05
CA LEU A 112 10.03 -28.50 -44.51
C LEU A 112 11.14 -29.54 -44.61
N ILE A 113 11.22 -30.47 -43.65
CA ILE A 113 12.16 -31.61 -43.68
C ILE A 113 11.91 -32.48 -44.91
N ARG A 114 10.64 -32.85 -45.18
CA ARG A 114 10.28 -33.62 -46.37
C ARG A 114 10.61 -32.90 -47.67
N SER A 115 10.51 -31.57 -47.68
CA SER A 115 10.79 -30.76 -48.87
C SER A 115 12.28 -30.51 -49.14
N GLY A 116 13.17 -30.85 -48.20
CA GLY A 116 14.60 -30.52 -48.26
C GLY A 116 14.94 -29.07 -47.89
N ALA A 117 13.97 -28.30 -47.39
CA ALA A 117 14.18 -26.92 -46.92
C ALA A 117 14.70 -26.84 -45.47
N ALA A 118 14.61 -27.94 -44.72
CA ALA A 118 15.09 -28.02 -43.34
C ALA A 118 15.99 -29.25 -43.16
N LEU A 119 17.11 -29.05 -42.48
CA LEU A 119 18.00 -30.12 -42.03
C LEU A 119 17.75 -30.44 -40.55
N PRO A 120 17.22 -31.64 -40.22
CA PRO A 120 16.95 -32.04 -38.85
C PRO A 120 18.12 -32.76 -38.20
N PHE A 121 18.35 -32.43 -36.93
CA PHE A 121 19.32 -33.03 -36.04
C PHE A 121 18.73 -33.21 -34.63
N THR A 122 19.34 -34.10 -33.85
CA THR A 122 19.19 -34.09 -32.39
C THR A 122 20.40 -33.40 -31.81
N ALA A 123 20.19 -32.30 -31.10
CA ALA A 123 21.28 -31.61 -30.41
C ALA A 123 21.52 -32.32 -29.07
N HIS A 124 22.72 -32.84 -28.86
CA HIS A 124 23.10 -33.45 -27.59
C HIS A 124 23.45 -32.36 -26.58
N ALA A 125 22.59 -32.20 -25.57
CA ALA A 125 22.70 -31.25 -24.48
C ALA A 125 23.32 -31.93 -23.24
N SER A 126 24.65 -31.96 -23.15
CA SER A 126 25.37 -32.56 -22.01
C SER A 126 24.92 -31.99 -20.66
N SER A 127 24.70 -32.77 -19.60
CA SER A 127 24.30 -32.26 -18.27
C SER A 127 25.27 -31.19 -17.70
N PRO A 128 24.81 -30.18 -16.92
CA PRO A 128 23.43 -29.93 -16.47
C PRO A 128 22.55 -29.31 -17.57
N THR A 129 21.39 -29.92 -17.79
CA THR A 129 20.35 -29.50 -18.76
C THR A 129 19.47 -28.40 -18.17
N VAL A 130 20.08 -27.24 -17.89
CA VAL A 130 19.42 -26.04 -17.35
C VAL A 130 19.70 -24.86 -18.28
N THR A 131 18.70 -23.98 -18.48
CA THR A 131 18.69 -22.89 -19.45
C THR A 131 19.99 -22.06 -19.50
N MET A 132 20.42 -21.42 -18.41
CA MET A 132 21.61 -20.55 -18.44
C MET A 132 22.91 -21.27 -18.92
N PRO A 133 23.32 -22.41 -18.36
CA PRO A 133 24.46 -23.17 -18.88
C PRO A 133 24.32 -23.55 -20.37
N ARG A 134 23.10 -23.85 -20.83
CA ARG A 134 22.84 -24.20 -22.24
C ARG A 134 22.99 -23.03 -23.17
N LEU A 135 22.43 -21.88 -22.82
CA LEU A 135 22.60 -20.64 -23.58
C LEU A 135 24.08 -20.26 -23.68
N LYS A 136 24.86 -20.41 -22.60
CA LYS A 136 26.31 -20.22 -22.62
C LYS A 136 27.01 -21.17 -23.60
N ALA A 137 26.67 -22.45 -23.59
CA ALA A 137 27.24 -23.43 -24.52
C ALA A 137 26.91 -23.11 -26.00
N MET A 138 25.66 -22.75 -26.27
CA MET A 138 25.15 -22.40 -27.60
C MET A 138 25.60 -21.01 -28.10
N THR A 139 26.30 -20.21 -27.29
CA THR A 139 26.81 -18.89 -27.68
C THR A 139 28.33 -18.81 -27.73
N THR A 140 29.03 -19.54 -26.86
CA THR A 140 30.50 -19.59 -26.82
C THR A 140 31.09 -20.79 -27.55
N GLY A 141 30.30 -21.88 -27.72
CA GLY A 141 30.79 -23.16 -28.24
C GLY A 141 31.60 -23.95 -27.20
N SER A 142 31.59 -23.52 -25.94
CA SER A 142 32.29 -24.20 -24.85
C SER A 142 31.41 -25.20 -24.11
N THR A 143 32.01 -26.17 -23.44
CA THR A 143 31.25 -27.07 -22.57
C THR A 143 30.87 -26.36 -21.25
N PRO A 144 29.60 -26.43 -20.84
CA PRO A 144 29.13 -25.84 -19.59
C PRO A 144 29.70 -26.57 -18.35
N SER A 145 29.74 -25.87 -17.22
CA SER A 145 30.25 -26.39 -15.94
C SER A 145 29.12 -26.50 -14.90
N PHE A 146 29.20 -27.48 -14.00
CA PHE A 146 28.30 -27.53 -12.83
C PHE A 146 28.42 -26.29 -11.93
N LEU A 147 29.57 -25.60 -11.94
CA LEU A 147 29.73 -24.31 -11.25
C LEU A 147 28.82 -23.23 -11.84
N ASP A 148 28.50 -23.28 -13.14
CA ASP A 148 27.63 -22.29 -13.78
C ASP A 148 26.19 -22.36 -13.20
N VAL A 149 25.72 -23.56 -12.80
CA VAL A 149 24.42 -23.73 -12.12
C VAL A 149 24.44 -23.16 -10.71
N ILE A 150 25.54 -23.37 -9.97
CA ILE A 150 25.71 -22.83 -8.62
C ILE A 150 25.73 -21.29 -8.65
N PHE A 151 26.42 -20.71 -9.62
CA PHE A 151 26.45 -19.27 -9.81
C PHE A 151 25.13 -18.69 -10.32
N ASN A 152 24.32 -19.46 -11.04
CA ASN A 152 22.95 -19.04 -11.43
C ASN A 152 22.02 -18.87 -10.21
N ILE A 153 22.12 -19.75 -9.20
CA ILE A 153 21.33 -19.65 -7.96
C ILE A 153 21.78 -18.47 -7.09
N ALA A 154 23.03 -18.03 -7.23
CA ALA A 154 23.58 -16.89 -6.50
C ALA A 154 23.42 -15.59 -7.32
N GLU A 155 22.18 -15.07 -7.38
CA GLU A 155 21.72 -13.92 -8.19
C GLU A 155 22.51 -12.58 -8.04
N SER A 156 23.55 -12.50 -7.19
CA SER A 156 24.18 -11.23 -6.80
C SER A 156 25.47 -10.84 -7.51
N ASP A 157 26.12 -11.73 -8.28
CA ASP A 157 27.49 -11.47 -8.75
C ASP A 157 27.57 -11.32 -10.28
N MET A 158 28.16 -10.21 -10.74
CA MET A 158 28.55 -9.91 -12.14
C MET A 158 29.52 -10.94 -12.76
N SER A 159 29.87 -12.02 -12.05
CA SER A 159 30.82 -13.06 -12.44
C SER A 159 30.30 -14.03 -13.51
N SER A 160 28.98 -14.10 -13.71
CA SER A 160 28.33 -14.94 -14.74
C SER A 160 28.16 -14.24 -16.09
N THR A 161 28.49 -12.96 -16.19
CA THR A 161 28.33 -12.18 -17.43
C THR A 161 29.29 -12.63 -18.54
N LEU A 162 28.78 -12.73 -19.78
CA LEU A 162 29.54 -13.08 -20.98
C LEU A 162 29.94 -11.85 -21.81
N ALA A 163 29.71 -10.63 -21.31
CA ALA A 163 29.98 -9.38 -22.03
C ALA A 163 31.42 -9.22 -22.53
N LEU A 164 32.39 -9.85 -21.85
CA LEU A 164 33.82 -9.80 -22.18
C LEU A 164 34.34 -11.09 -22.87
N GLN A 165 33.47 -12.08 -23.10
CA GLN A 165 33.84 -13.35 -23.72
C GLN A 165 33.56 -13.33 -25.22
N ASP A 166 34.36 -14.09 -25.96
CA ASP A 166 34.16 -14.28 -27.39
C ASP A 166 32.95 -15.18 -27.64
N THR A 167 31.97 -14.65 -28.37
CA THR A 167 30.73 -15.32 -28.75
C THR A 167 30.37 -14.93 -30.17
N TRP A 168 29.52 -15.72 -30.83
CA TRP A 168 29.04 -15.35 -32.16
C TRP A 168 28.30 -14.00 -32.18
N LEU A 169 27.59 -13.65 -31.10
CA LEU A 169 26.97 -12.33 -30.93
C LEU A 169 28.01 -11.21 -30.90
N ALA A 170 29.08 -11.38 -30.10
CA ALA A 170 30.16 -10.41 -30.03
C ALA A 170 30.89 -10.26 -31.39
N GLN A 171 31.06 -11.36 -32.13
CA GLN A 171 31.65 -11.36 -33.47
C GLN A 171 30.79 -10.60 -34.49
N LEU A 172 29.46 -10.81 -34.49
CA LEU A 172 28.55 -10.05 -35.36
C LEU A 172 28.52 -8.56 -35.01
N ARG A 173 28.50 -8.22 -33.71
CA ARG A 173 28.53 -6.82 -33.26
C ARG A 173 29.85 -6.13 -33.63
N ALA A 174 30.97 -6.82 -33.51
CA ALA A 174 32.28 -6.30 -33.90
C ALA A 174 32.38 -5.97 -35.40
N ARG A 175 31.53 -6.58 -36.23
CA ARG A 175 31.38 -6.29 -37.67
C ARG A 175 30.39 -5.16 -37.99
N GLY A 176 29.80 -4.54 -36.98
CA GLY A 176 28.79 -3.49 -37.14
C GLY A 176 27.37 -4.02 -37.35
N GLY A 177 27.14 -5.32 -37.13
CA GLY A 177 25.81 -5.92 -37.16
C GLY A 177 24.98 -5.51 -35.94
N ARG A 178 23.68 -5.23 -36.17
CA ARG A 178 22.72 -4.98 -35.09
C ARG A 178 22.09 -6.28 -34.60
N LEU A 179 21.85 -6.37 -33.30
CA LEU A 179 21.34 -7.56 -32.61
C LEU A 179 20.01 -7.25 -31.94
N VAL A 180 19.01 -8.11 -32.15
CA VAL A 180 17.66 -7.98 -31.58
C VAL A 180 17.32 -9.23 -30.77
N MET A 181 16.74 -9.09 -29.58
CA MET A 181 16.39 -10.22 -28.72
C MET A 181 15.04 -10.04 -28.00
N TYR A 182 14.14 -11.01 -28.13
CA TYR A 182 12.87 -11.05 -27.41
C TYR A 182 12.66 -12.40 -26.73
N GLY A 183 12.23 -12.41 -25.46
CA GLY A 183 11.98 -13.65 -24.69
C GLY A 183 12.67 -13.67 -23.34
N ASP A 184 13.12 -14.84 -22.89
CA ASP A 184 13.71 -15.04 -21.54
C ASP A 184 14.82 -14.03 -21.18
N ASP A 185 14.67 -13.37 -20.03
CA ASP A 185 15.57 -12.33 -19.51
C ASP A 185 16.99 -12.82 -19.21
N THR A 186 17.21 -14.14 -19.15
CA THR A 186 18.55 -14.76 -19.02
C THR A 186 19.52 -14.26 -20.09
N TRP A 187 19.04 -13.96 -21.30
CA TRP A 187 19.87 -13.36 -22.35
C TRP A 187 20.38 -11.97 -21.98
N LEU A 188 19.54 -11.12 -21.36
CA LEU A 188 19.91 -9.77 -20.94
C LEU A 188 20.90 -9.81 -19.77
N LYS A 189 20.77 -10.81 -18.88
CA LYS A 189 21.70 -11.06 -17.77
C LYS A 189 23.07 -11.54 -18.26
N LEU A 190 23.09 -12.46 -19.23
CA LEU A 190 24.34 -12.97 -19.81
C LEU A 190 25.04 -11.93 -20.69
N PHE A 191 24.29 -11.09 -21.42
CA PHE A 191 24.81 -10.15 -22.41
C PHE A 191 24.37 -8.70 -22.16
N PRO A 192 24.76 -8.08 -21.02
CA PRO A 192 24.32 -6.73 -20.67
C PRO A 192 24.79 -5.70 -21.71
N GLY A 193 23.85 -4.93 -22.25
CA GLY A 193 24.10 -3.88 -23.24
C GLY A 193 24.53 -4.38 -24.63
N MET A 194 24.29 -5.67 -24.95
CA MET A 194 24.67 -6.27 -26.24
C MET A 194 23.66 -6.03 -27.36
N PHE A 195 22.36 -6.00 -27.03
CA PHE A 195 21.26 -5.89 -28.00
C PHE A 195 20.86 -4.43 -28.25
N ASP A 196 20.56 -4.10 -29.51
CA ASP A 196 20.08 -2.77 -29.93
C ASP A 196 18.58 -2.60 -29.64
N ARG A 197 17.81 -3.68 -29.81
CA ARG A 197 16.40 -3.78 -29.42
C ARG A 197 16.21 -5.05 -28.60
N ALA A 198 15.61 -4.92 -27.42
CA ALA A 198 15.27 -6.08 -26.62
C ALA A 198 14.07 -5.88 -25.69
N ASP A 199 13.42 -6.98 -25.35
CA ASP A 199 12.27 -7.07 -24.43
C ASP A 199 12.32 -8.44 -23.73
N GLY A 200 12.56 -8.42 -22.41
CA GLY A 200 12.84 -9.61 -21.60
C GLY A 200 11.65 -10.04 -20.74
N THR A 201 11.39 -11.35 -20.65
CA THR A 201 10.39 -11.95 -19.76
C THR A 201 11.04 -12.73 -18.64
N THR A 202 10.54 -12.58 -17.40
CA THR A 202 11.05 -13.32 -16.24
C THR A 202 10.60 -14.79 -16.24
N SER A 203 11.55 -15.71 -16.09
CA SER A 203 11.35 -17.18 -16.15
C SER A 203 10.83 -17.82 -14.85
N PHE A 204 10.68 -17.06 -13.75
CA PHE A 204 10.29 -17.63 -12.45
C PHE A 204 8.77 -17.86 -12.27
N TYR A 205 7.91 -17.31 -13.13
CA TYR A 205 6.45 -17.46 -13.03
C TYR A 205 5.94 -18.64 -13.88
N VAL A 206 6.28 -19.87 -13.47
CA VAL A 206 5.94 -21.15 -14.16
C VAL A 206 4.43 -21.35 -14.37
N SER A 207 3.58 -20.60 -13.67
CA SER A 207 2.12 -20.66 -13.86
C SER A 207 1.63 -20.07 -15.17
N ASP A 208 2.38 -19.16 -15.79
CA ASP A 208 2.06 -18.51 -17.05
C ASP A 208 2.84 -19.12 -18.21
N PHE A 209 2.12 -19.76 -19.14
CA PHE A 209 2.67 -20.30 -20.38
C PHE A 209 2.00 -19.66 -21.61
N THR A 210 1.32 -18.52 -21.47
CA THR A 210 0.65 -17.83 -22.58
C THR A 210 1.19 -16.42 -22.78
N GLU A 211 1.30 -15.61 -21.71
CA GLU A 211 1.76 -14.23 -21.86
C GLU A 211 3.27 -14.19 -22.15
N VAL A 212 4.06 -15.08 -21.54
CA VAL A 212 5.50 -15.24 -21.83
C VAL A 212 5.80 -15.42 -23.33
N ASP A 213 5.05 -16.28 -24.02
CA ASP A 213 5.26 -16.52 -25.45
C ASP A 213 4.65 -15.40 -26.30
N HIS A 214 3.49 -14.87 -25.91
CA HIS A 214 2.89 -13.70 -26.57
C HIS A 214 3.82 -12.48 -26.55
N ASN A 215 4.63 -12.33 -25.49
CA ASN A 215 5.64 -11.28 -25.37
C ASN A 215 6.66 -11.32 -26.50
N VAL A 216 6.99 -12.51 -26.98
CA VAL A 216 7.89 -12.71 -28.12
C VAL A 216 7.12 -12.55 -29.42
N THR A 217 6.00 -13.26 -29.59
CA THR A 217 5.27 -13.32 -30.86
C THR A 217 4.77 -11.96 -31.33
N ARG A 218 4.36 -11.06 -30.42
CA ARG A 218 3.85 -9.73 -30.79
C ARG A 218 4.85 -8.85 -31.56
N HIS A 219 6.15 -9.10 -31.40
CA HIS A 219 7.21 -8.33 -32.05
C HIS A 219 7.67 -8.95 -33.38
N VAL A 220 7.36 -10.23 -33.63
CA VAL A 220 7.84 -11.02 -34.79
C VAL A 220 7.48 -10.34 -36.11
N SER A 221 6.19 -10.07 -36.31
CA SER A 221 5.72 -9.50 -37.59
C SER A 221 6.33 -8.12 -37.86
N MET A 222 6.62 -7.33 -36.82
CA MET A 222 7.27 -6.03 -36.95
C MET A 222 8.73 -6.19 -37.37
N GLU A 223 9.52 -7.02 -36.68
CA GLU A 223 10.94 -7.19 -36.96
C GLU A 223 11.22 -7.82 -38.32
N LEU A 224 10.36 -8.73 -38.80
CA LEU A 224 10.50 -9.33 -40.12
C LEU A 224 10.40 -8.30 -41.26
N THR A 225 9.69 -7.19 -41.06
CA THR A 225 9.63 -6.08 -42.04
C THR A 225 10.87 -5.18 -42.02
N GLN A 226 11.66 -5.21 -40.94
CA GLN A 226 12.83 -4.37 -40.78
C GLN A 226 14.06 -4.96 -41.47
N LYS A 227 14.90 -4.10 -42.05
CA LYS A 227 16.09 -4.49 -42.81
C LYS A 227 17.40 -4.37 -42.01
N ASP A 228 17.38 -3.73 -40.85
CA ASP A 228 18.55 -3.19 -40.17
C ASP A 228 19.30 -4.17 -39.24
N TRP A 229 18.68 -5.29 -38.86
CA TRP A 229 19.28 -6.29 -37.97
C TRP A 229 20.07 -7.37 -38.73
N SER A 230 21.06 -7.95 -38.06
CA SER A 230 21.87 -9.08 -38.57
C SER A 230 21.58 -10.39 -37.86
N ALA A 231 21.22 -10.32 -36.57
CA ALA A 231 20.73 -11.46 -35.80
C ALA A 231 19.44 -11.09 -35.06
N PHE A 232 18.45 -11.95 -35.16
CA PHE A 232 17.19 -11.84 -34.44
C PHE A 232 16.97 -13.08 -33.57
N ILE A 233 17.02 -12.90 -32.25
CA ILE A 233 16.93 -13.96 -31.25
C ILE A 233 15.53 -13.96 -30.64
N MET A 234 14.91 -15.13 -30.58
CA MET A 234 13.63 -15.36 -29.92
C MET A 234 13.78 -16.51 -28.94
N HIS A 235 13.33 -16.34 -27.69
CA HIS A 235 13.38 -17.40 -26.68
C HIS A 235 12.02 -17.62 -26.03
N PHE A 236 11.36 -18.72 -26.38
CA PHE A 236 10.03 -19.10 -25.90
C PHE A 236 10.11 -20.01 -24.68
N LEU A 237 9.29 -19.77 -23.65
CA LEU A 237 9.31 -20.47 -22.35
C LEU A 237 8.09 -21.40 -22.14
N GLY A 238 7.04 -21.26 -22.94
CA GLY A 238 5.75 -21.90 -22.65
C GLY A 238 5.77 -23.43 -22.63
N LEU A 239 6.64 -24.08 -23.42
CA LEU A 239 6.76 -25.55 -23.41
C LEU A 239 7.35 -26.07 -22.09
N ASP A 240 8.45 -25.48 -21.63
CA ASP A 240 9.07 -25.83 -20.35
C ASP A 240 8.09 -25.59 -19.18
N HIS A 241 7.41 -24.44 -19.16
CA HIS A 241 6.43 -24.13 -18.11
C HIS A 241 5.27 -25.15 -18.05
N ILE A 242 4.76 -25.61 -19.21
CA ILE A 242 3.75 -26.69 -19.27
C ILE A 242 4.36 -28.02 -18.79
N GLY A 243 5.61 -28.30 -19.17
CA GLY A 243 6.39 -29.45 -18.71
C GLY A 243 6.42 -29.54 -17.20
N HIS A 244 6.93 -28.52 -16.51
CA HIS A 244 7.00 -28.48 -15.05
C HIS A 244 5.63 -28.60 -14.37
N LYS A 245 4.61 -27.94 -14.93
CA LYS A 245 3.29 -27.84 -14.28
C LYS A 245 2.42 -29.08 -14.48
N LEU A 246 2.46 -29.69 -15.66
CA LEU A 246 1.50 -30.72 -16.09
C LEU A 246 2.15 -31.96 -16.74
N GLY A 247 3.46 -31.94 -16.96
CA GLY A 247 4.23 -33.01 -17.61
C GLY A 247 4.19 -32.96 -19.15
N PRO A 248 5.14 -33.66 -19.82
CA PRO A 248 5.30 -33.63 -21.28
C PRO A 248 4.12 -34.23 -22.05
N ARG A 249 3.33 -35.11 -21.43
CA ARG A 249 2.15 -35.74 -22.04
C ARG A 249 0.84 -35.00 -21.76
N SER A 250 0.92 -33.80 -21.19
CA SER A 250 -0.26 -32.96 -20.93
C SER A 250 -1.03 -32.66 -22.23
N PRO A 251 -2.37 -32.63 -22.20
CA PRO A 251 -3.16 -32.22 -23.36
C PRO A 251 -2.85 -30.78 -23.82
N HIS A 252 -2.31 -29.93 -22.94
CA HIS A 252 -1.89 -28.57 -23.29
C HIS A 252 -0.58 -28.54 -24.11
N MET A 253 0.25 -29.58 -24.02
CA MET A 253 1.54 -29.65 -24.70
C MET A 253 1.36 -29.64 -26.22
N LEU A 254 0.41 -30.41 -26.74
CA LEU A 254 0.15 -30.47 -28.19
C LEU A 254 -0.33 -29.13 -28.75
N THR A 255 -1.17 -28.41 -28.00
CA THR A 255 -1.63 -27.07 -28.39
C THR A 255 -0.47 -26.09 -28.47
N LYS A 256 0.44 -26.14 -27.48
CA LYS A 256 1.63 -25.28 -27.44
C LYS A 256 2.63 -25.62 -28.55
N GLN A 257 2.81 -26.91 -28.87
CA GLN A 257 3.62 -27.33 -30.03
C GLN A 257 3.08 -26.75 -31.35
N ARG A 258 1.76 -26.74 -31.54
CA ARG A 258 1.13 -26.15 -32.74
C ARG A 258 1.31 -24.63 -32.81
N GLU A 259 1.33 -23.95 -31.66
CA GLU A 259 1.62 -22.52 -31.58
C GLU A 259 3.05 -22.24 -32.05
N MET A 260 4.03 -22.99 -31.56
CA MET A 260 5.44 -22.85 -32.00
C MET A 260 5.62 -23.20 -33.48
N ASP A 261 4.96 -24.25 -33.97
CA ASP A 261 4.97 -24.60 -35.40
C ASP A 261 4.35 -23.50 -36.27
N SER A 262 3.32 -22.81 -35.78
CA SER A 262 2.73 -21.65 -36.46
C SER A 262 3.71 -20.49 -36.56
N VAL A 263 4.51 -20.24 -35.51
CA VAL A 263 5.58 -19.21 -35.55
C VAL A 263 6.64 -19.59 -36.60
N VAL A 264 7.07 -20.85 -36.64
CA VAL A 264 7.99 -21.34 -37.70
C VAL A 264 7.40 -21.13 -39.09
N GLY A 265 6.08 -21.36 -39.24
CA GLY A 265 5.33 -21.05 -40.45
C GLY A 265 5.40 -19.59 -40.87
N GLU A 266 5.14 -18.67 -39.95
CA GLU A 266 5.21 -17.22 -40.18
C GLU A 266 6.62 -16.77 -40.57
N LEU A 267 7.64 -17.27 -39.87
CA LEU A 267 9.05 -16.98 -40.16
C LEU A 267 9.45 -17.45 -41.55
N TYR A 268 9.19 -18.72 -41.88
CA TYR A 268 9.54 -19.30 -43.18
C TYR A 268 8.82 -18.60 -44.34
N ALA A 269 7.52 -18.35 -44.20
CA ALA A 269 6.74 -17.64 -45.21
C ALA A 269 7.26 -16.21 -45.44
N SER A 270 7.72 -15.53 -44.37
CA SER A 270 8.31 -14.19 -44.48
C SER A 270 9.69 -14.23 -45.14
N ILE A 271 10.50 -15.26 -44.86
CA ILE A 271 11.80 -15.48 -45.54
C ILE A 271 11.61 -15.69 -47.04
N GLU A 272 10.57 -16.43 -47.45
CA GLU A 272 10.26 -16.61 -48.88
C GLU A 272 9.70 -15.34 -49.54
N ARG A 273 8.88 -14.56 -48.80
CA ARG A 273 8.16 -13.39 -49.34
C ARG A 273 9.03 -12.14 -49.44
N GLU A 274 9.83 -11.86 -48.42
CA GLU A 274 10.59 -10.61 -48.30
C GLU A 274 11.98 -10.73 -48.95
N GLU A 275 12.29 -9.85 -49.90
CA GLU A 275 13.56 -9.89 -50.66
C GLU A 275 14.79 -9.77 -49.75
N HIS A 276 14.73 -8.94 -48.69
CA HIS A 276 15.85 -8.75 -47.76
C HIS A 276 16.06 -9.91 -46.79
N LEU A 277 15.17 -10.91 -46.78
CA LEU A 277 15.27 -12.09 -45.94
C LEU A 277 15.64 -13.36 -46.72
N GLN A 278 15.72 -13.33 -48.05
CA GLN A 278 15.98 -14.53 -48.84
C GLN A 278 17.30 -15.23 -48.51
N SER A 279 18.32 -14.49 -48.07
CA SER A 279 19.61 -14.99 -47.56
C SER A 279 19.64 -15.17 -46.03
N THR A 280 18.50 -15.46 -45.41
CA THR A 280 18.39 -15.70 -43.95
C THR A 280 18.45 -17.18 -43.61
N LEU A 281 19.21 -17.51 -42.56
CA LEU A 281 19.20 -18.81 -41.92
C LEU A 281 18.29 -18.78 -40.68
N LEU A 282 17.27 -19.64 -40.63
CA LEU A 282 16.48 -19.89 -39.43
C LEU A 282 17.05 -21.09 -38.69
N VAL A 283 17.49 -20.88 -37.45
CA VAL A 283 17.89 -21.93 -36.52
C VAL A 283 16.77 -22.12 -35.50
N LEU A 284 16.15 -23.29 -35.50
CA LEU A 284 15.18 -23.70 -34.48
C LEU A 284 15.86 -24.72 -33.58
N CYS A 285 16.00 -24.43 -32.29
CA CYS A 285 16.61 -25.37 -31.35
C CYS A 285 15.96 -25.37 -29.97
N GLY A 286 16.07 -26.50 -29.28
CA GLY A 286 15.90 -26.58 -27.84
C GLY A 286 17.23 -26.38 -27.12
N ASP A 287 17.18 -25.71 -25.98
CA ASP A 287 18.31 -25.58 -25.06
C ASP A 287 18.52 -26.88 -24.25
N HIS A 288 17.43 -27.53 -23.83
CA HIS A 288 17.37 -28.89 -23.32
C HIS A 288 16.04 -29.56 -23.70
N GLY A 289 15.85 -30.81 -23.27
CA GLY A 289 14.53 -31.46 -23.26
C GLY A 289 13.98 -31.58 -21.83
N MET A 290 13.12 -32.57 -21.60
CA MET A 290 12.55 -32.87 -20.27
C MET A 290 12.32 -34.38 -20.10
N ASN A 291 12.38 -34.84 -18.85
CA ASN A 291 12.02 -36.22 -18.53
C ASN A 291 10.48 -36.42 -18.56
N GLU A 292 10.02 -37.65 -18.38
CA GLU A 292 8.58 -37.97 -18.40
C GLU A 292 7.77 -37.35 -17.25
N ALA A 293 8.44 -36.89 -16.19
CA ALA A 293 7.80 -36.16 -15.08
C ALA A 293 7.71 -34.65 -15.33
N GLY A 294 8.32 -34.14 -16.40
CA GLY A 294 8.38 -32.71 -16.70
C GLY A 294 9.50 -31.96 -15.98
N ASN A 295 10.46 -32.66 -15.38
CA ASN A 295 11.66 -32.05 -14.80
C ASN A 295 12.81 -32.06 -15.82
N HIS A 296 13.81 -31.22 -15.57
CA HIS A 296 15.07 -31.19 -16.29
C HIS A 296 16.26 -30.89 -15.34
N GLY A 297 17.48 -30.83 -15.86
CA GLY A 297 18.74 -30.62 -15.12
C GLY A 297 19.61 -31.87 -14.95
N GLY A 298 19.05 -33.04 -15.23
CA GLY A 298 19.68 -34.36 -15.18
C GLY A 298 20.40 -34.77 -16.46
N SER A 299 20.40 -36.07 -16.73
CA SER A 299 21.08 -36.69 -17.88
C SER A 299 20.23 -37.79 -18.53
N SER A 300 18.91 -37.79 -18.31
CA SER A 300 18.04 -38.74 -19.00
C SER A 300 18.06 -38.49 -20.51
N SER A 301 17.71 -39.52 -21.29
CA SER A 301 17.66 -39.42 -22.74
C SER A 301 16.71 -38.31 -23.20
N GLY A 302 15.57 -38.14 -22.51
CA GLY A 302 14.59 -37.10 -22.81
C GLY A 302 15.07 -35.68 -22.49
N GLU A 303 15.92 -35.50 -21.47
CA GLU A 303 16.48 -34.18 -21.12
C GLU A 303 17.65 -33.77 -22.02
N THR A 304 18.44 -34.74 -22.46
CA THR A 304 19.71 -34.51 -23.20
C THR A 304 19.54 -34.47 -24.72
N SER A 305 18.33 -34.72 -25.22
CA SER A 305 18.04 -34.82 -26.65
C SER A 305 17.01 -33.77 -27.14
N PRO A 306 17.31 -32.46 -27.07
CA PRO A 306 16.51 -31.45 -27.75
C PRO A 306 16.59 -31.53 -29.28
N ALA A 307 15.55 -31.03 -29.95
CA ALA A 307 15.54 -30.87 -31.39
C ALA A 307 16.46 -29.72 -31.84
N LEU A 308 17.09 -29.88 -33.00
CA LEU A 308 17.82 -28.82 -33.71
C LEU A 308 17.53 -28.90 -35.21
N LEU A 309 17.12 -27.79 -35.80
CA LEU A 309 16.86 -27.68 -37.23
C LEU A 309 17.52 -26.43 -37.81
N LEU A 310 18.16 -26.60 -38.97
CA LEU A 310 18.62 -25.50 -39.82
C LEU A 310 17.66 -25.38 -41.00
N ILE A 311 17.04 -24.22 -41.16
CA ILE A 311 15.92 -24.01 -42.09
C ILE A 311 16.23 -22.84 -43.01
N SER A 312 16.12 -23.06 -44.32
CA SER A 312 16.18 -21.99 -45.32
C SER A 312 15.61 -22.46 -46.68
N PRO A 313 14.91 -21.60 -47.43
CA PRO A 313 14.55 -21.89 -48.82
C PRO A 313 15.76 -22.18 -49.72
N LEU A 314 16.96 -21.64 -49.39
CA LEU A 314 18.20 -21.88 -50.14
C LEU A 314 18.64 -23.35 -50.10
N PHE A 315 18.33 -24.09 -49.03
CA PHE A 315 18.62 -25.53 -49.00
C PHE A 315 17.78 -26.30 -50.02
N LYS A 316 16.51 -25.90 -50.18
CA LYS A 316 15.60 -26.52 -51.15
C LYS A 316 15.99 -26.20 -52.59
N SER A 317 16.37 -24.95 -52.90
CA SER A 317 16.77 -24.57 -54.27
C SER A 317 18.04 -25.29 -54.73
N MET A 318 18.90 -25.69 -53.80
CA MET A 318 20.19 -26.37 -54.06
C MET A 318 20.11 -27.89 -53.98
N GLY A 319 18.91 -28.48 -53.87
CA GLY A 319 18.71 -29.93 -53.85
C GLY A 319 19.01 -30.59 -52.51
N GLY A 320 18.73 -29.89 -51.40
CA GLY A 320 18.90 -30.42 -50.04
C GLY A 320 18.23 -31.79 -49.83
N PRO A 321 18.84 -32.66 -49.00
CA PRO A 321 18.38 -34.04 -48.84
C PRO A 321 16.99 -34.09 -48.20
N SER A 322 16.01 -34.60 -48.95
CA SER A 322 14.70 -34.96 -48.40
C SER A 322 14.84 -36.13 -47.43
N ARG A 323 14.37 -35.95 -46.19
CA ARG A 323 14.40 -36.98 -45.15
C ARG A 323 12.98 -37.41 -44.77
N GLU A 324 12.83 -38.63 -44.30
CA GLU A 324 11.56 -39.17 -43.81
C GLU A 324 11.14 -38.44 -42.53
N ALA A 325 9.93 -37.89 -42.50
CA ALA A 325 9.31 -37.22 -41.34
C ALA A 325 7.78 -37.29 -41.46
N PRO A 326 7.01 -37.62 -40.40
CA PRO A 326 7.47 -37.94 -39.05
C PRO A 326 8.21 -39.29 -38.99
N VAL A 327 8.96 -39.50 -37.89
CA VAL A 327 9.70 -40.74 -37.61
C VAL A 327 9.20 -41.37 -36.31
N ASP A 328 9.25 -42.71 -36.25
CA ASP A 328 9.04 -43.44 -35.00
C ASP A 328 10.20 -43.17 -34.05
N ILE A 329 9.88 -42.94 -32.78
CA ILE A 329 10.85 -42.39 -31.84
C ILE A 329 11.54 -43.51 -31.07
N PRO A 330 12.88 -43.57 -31.13
CA PRO A 330 13.65 -44.49 -30.31
C PRO A 330 13.52 -44.14 -28.82
N ASP A 331 13.70 -45.13 -27.93
CA ASP A 331 13.64 -44.94 -26.47
C ASP A 331 14.66 -43.90 -25.94
N ASP A 332 15.71 -43.64 -26.70
CA ASP A 332 16.74 -42.64 -26.38
C ASP A 332 16.49 -41.24 -26.98
N PHE A 333 15.34 -41.04 -27.64
CA PHE A 333 14.91 -39.79 -28.28
C PHE A 333 15.86 -39.25 -29.38
N GLN A 334 16.87 -40.02 -29.80
CA GLN A 334 17.82 -39.60 -30.83
C GLN A 334 17.21 -39.77 -32.23
N CYS A 335 16.68 -38.67 -32.74
CA CYS A 335 16.10 -38.59 -34.07
C CYS A 335 17.14 -38.06 -35.07
N TYR A 336 17.31 -38.74 -36.20
CA TYR A 336 18.31 -38.42 -37.24
C TYR A 336 19.76 -38.44 -36.72
N ARG A 337 20.60 -37.52 -37.18
CA ARG A 337 21.99 -37.40 -36.76
C ARG A 337 22.07 -36.57 -35.48
N THR A 338 22.75 -37.14 -34.49
CA THR A 338 23.09 -36.45 -33.24
C THR A 338 24.33 -35.57 -33.44
N VAL A 339 24.25 -34.31 -33.02
CA VAL A 339 25.36 -33.34 -33.04
C VAL A 339 25.48 -32.70 -31.67
N ASP A 340 26.66 -32.26 -31.25
CA ASP A 340 26.79 -31.58 -29.96
C ASP A 340 26.27 -30.13 -30.09
N GLN A 341 25.62 -29.59 -29.06
CA GLN A 341 25.16 -28.18 -29.09
C GLN A 341 26.28 -27.18 -29.38
N THR A 342 27.52 -27.51 -29.02
CA THR A 342 28.69 -26.69 -29.31
C THR A 342 28.99 -26.56 -30.81
N ASP A 343 28.52 -27.50 -31.63
CA ASP A 343 28.74 -27.56 -33.09
C ASP A 343 27.96 -26.48 -33.85
N ILE A 344 26.93 -25.92 -33.22
CA ILE A 344 26.14 -24.80 -33.77
C ILE A 344 27.08 -23.62 -34.08
N ILE A 345 28.05 -23.34 -33.22
CA ILE A 345 28.91 -22.15 -33.32
C ILE A 345 29.84 -22.15 -34.54
N PRO A 346 30.73 -23.14 -34.74
CA PRO A 346 31.57 -23.16 -35.93
C PRO A 346 30.73 -23.27 -37.22
N THR A 347 29.56 -23.91 -37.15
CA THR A 347 28.64 -24.01 -38.28
C THR A 347 28.07 -22.62 -38.62
N LEU A 348 27.59 -21.85 -37.64
CA LEU A 348 27.16 -20.46 -37.84
C LEU A 348 28.30 -19.55 -38.31
N ALA A 349 29.51 -19.74 -37.76
CA ALA A 349 30.70 -18.99 -38.14
C ALA A 349 31.04 -19.16 -39.61
N GLY A 350 30.96 -20.39 -40.14
CA GLY A 350 31.04 -20.63 -41.57
C GLY A 350 29.85 -20.00 -42.31
N LEU A 351 28.61 -20.35 -41.93
CA LEU A 351 27.38 -19.91 -42.60
C LEU A 351 27.21 -18.40 -42.76
N LEU A 352 27.68 -17.61 -41.79
CA LEU A 352 27.59 -16.14 -41.76
C LEU A 352 28.98 -15.47 -41.97
N GLY A 353 30.02 -16.28 -42.20
CA GLY A 353 31.36 -15.85 -42.54
C GLY A 353 32.15 -15.11 -41.45
N PHE A 354 31.93 -15.37 -40.15
CA PHE A 354 32.68 -14.76 -39.03
C PHE A 354 33.72 -15.69 -38.40
N PRO A 355 34.76 -15.16 -37.72
CA PRO A 355 35.78 -16.00 -37.08
C PRO A 355 35.17 -16.89 -35.99
N ILE A 356 35.56 -18.17 -35.96
CA ILE A 356 35.11 -19.09 -34.91
C ILE A 356 35.60 -18.55 -33.56
N PRO A 357 34.72 -18.37 -32.55
CA PRO A 357 35.09 -17.87 -31.24
C PRO A 357 36.23 -18.67 -30.58
N LEU A 358 37.18 -17.98 -29.91
CA LEU A 358 38.44 -18.55 -29.41
C LEU A 358 38.29 -19.78 -28.51
N ASN A 359 37.24 -19.81 -27.69
CA ASN A 359 37.00 -20.87 -26.71
C ASN A 359 36.00 -21.94 -27.20
N SER A 360 35.65 -21.92 -28.50
CA SER A 360 34.75 -22.92 -29.09
C SER A 360 35.45 -24.27 -29.22
N LEU A 361 34.76 -25.33 -28.77
CA LEU A 361 35.17 -26.73 -28.92
C LEU A 361 34.34 -27.47 -29.97
N GLY A 362 33.36 -26.80 -30.56
CA GLY A 362 32.48 -27.40 -31.57
C GLY A 362 33.22 -27.70 -32.87
N VAL A 363 32.61 -28.59 -33.65
CA VAL A 363 33.04 -28.93 -35.01
C VAL A 363 31.95 -28.53 -36.00
N PHE A 364 32.36 -28.16 -37.21
CA PHE A 364 31.42 -27.84 -38.28
C PHE A 364 30.58 -29.07 -38.64
N ILE A 365 29.25 -28.91 -38.73
CA ILE A 365 28.33 -30.04 -38.97
C ILE A 365 28.56 -30.60 -40.40
N PRO A 366 28.94 -31.88 -40.56
CA PRO A 366 29.32 -32.42 -41.87
C PRO A 366 28.21 -32.37 -42.92
N ASP A 367 26.96 -32.63 -42.53
CA ASP A 367 25.80 -32.55 -43.44
C ASP A 367 25.60 -31.15 -44.04
N VAL A 368 26.09 -30.12 -43.34
CA VAL A 368 26.07 -28.74 -43.82
C VAL A 368 27.27 -28.46 -44.73
N LEU A 369 28.39 -29.18 -44.57
CA LEU A 369 29.61 -28.97 -45.35
C LEU A 369 29.38 -29.38 -46.82
N ASP A 370 28.70 -30.50 -47.05
CA ASP A 370 28.30 -30.93 -48.38
C ASP A 370 27.46 -29.85 -49.09
N MET A 371 26.55 -29.22 -48.35
CA MET A 371 25.75 -28.11 -48.86
C MET A 371 26.56 -26.82 -49.02
N TRP A 372 27.52 -26.57 -48.13
CA TRP A 372 28.42 -25.41 -48.20
C TRP A 372 29.24 -25.45 -49.50
N HIS A 373 29.77 -26.62 -49.89
CA HIS A 373 30.46 -26.79 -51.16
C HIS A 373 29.56 -26.50 -52.37
N LEU A 374 28.30 -26.90 -52.31
CA LEU A 374 27.28 -26.58 -53.32
C LEU A 374 26.93 -25.09 -53.34
N LEU A 375 26.70 -24.48 -52.17
CA LEU A 375 26.40 -23.05 -51.99
C LEU A 375 27.51 -22.16 -52.56
N MET A 376 28.76 -22.58 -52.39
CA MET A 376 29.95 -21.84 -52.85
C MET A 376 30.36 -22.16 -54.29
N GLY A 377 29.64 -23.04 -55.01
CA GLY A 377 29.90 -23.34 -56.41
C GLY A 377 31.31 -23.90 -56.68
N ILE A 378 31.90 -24.63 -55.73
CA ILE A 378 33.29 -25.12 -55.82
C ILE A 378 33.35 -26.26 -56.86
N ASN A 379 33.71 -25.94 -58.11
CA ASN A 379 33.96 -26.91 -59.18
C ASN A 379 35.32 -27.59 -58.97
N HIS A 380 35.32 -28.85 -58.53
CA HIS A 380 36.54 -29.58 -58.25
C HIS A 380 37.30 -30.02 -59.53
N ASN A 381 38.57 -29.61 -59.65
CA ASN A 381 39.50 -30.08 -60.69
C ASN A 381 40.00 -31.50 -60.37
N SER A 382 39.97 -32.41 -61.35
CA SER A 382 40.05 -33.86 -61.16
C SER A 382 41.29 -34.44 -60.47
N ASN A 383 42.43 -33.74 -60.47
CA ASN A 383 43.67 -34.22 -59.86
C ASN A 383 43.85 -33.81 -58.39
N SER A 384 43.13 -32.77 -57.92
CA SER A 384 43.14 -32.37 -56.51
C SER A 384 42.00 -33.03 -55.72
N ILE A 385 41.04 -33.66 -56.41
CA ILE A 385 39.88 -34.35 -55.80
C ILE A 385 40.34 -35.43 -54.83
N GLU A 386 41.29 -36.26 -55.22
CA GLU A 386 41.68 -37.40 -54.38
C GLU A 386 42.40 -36.93 -53.12
N ASP A 387 43.21 -35.89 -53.21
CA ASP A 387 43.93 -35.33 -52.06
C ASP A 387 43.03 -34.46 -51.16
N HIS A 388 42.11 -33.69 -51.74
CA HIS A 388 41.11 -32.92 -50.99
C HIS A 388 40.10 -33.83 -50.32
N ALA A 389 39.57 -34.84 -51.01
CA ALA A 389 38.65 -35.82 -50.42
C ALA A 389 39.35 -36.66 -49.35
N LYS A 390 40.65 -37.00 -49.50
CA LYS A 390 41.43 -37.65 -48.43
C LYS A 390 41.64 -36.71 -47.24
N LEU A 391 41.95 -35.44 -47.48
CA LEU A 391 42.12 -34.43 -46.42
C LEU A 391 40.80 -34.18 -45.68
N GLU A 392 39.71 -34.01 -46.41
CA GLU A 392 38.36 -33.82 -45.87
C GLU A 392 37.91 -35.04 -45.08
N LEU A 393 38.12 -36.25 -45.61
CA LEU A 393 37.85 -37.49 -44.88
C LEU A 393 38.73 -37.63 -43.62
N ALA A 394 39.99 -37.21 -43.69
CA ALA A 394 40.88 -37.17 -42.53
C ALA A 394 40.43 -36.12 -41.49
N LEU A 395 39.96 -34.95 -41.92
CA LEU A 395 39.43 -33.89 -41.04
C LEU A 395 38.08 -34.29 -40.44
N ASN A 396 37.16 -34.86 -41.22
CA ASN A 396 35.88 -35.39 -40.75
C ASN A 396 36.05 -36.55 -39.76
N HIS A 397 37.20 -37.23 -39.77
CA HIS A 397 37.55 -38.21 -38.74
C HIS A 397 38.28 -37.59 -37.54
N PHE A 398 39.24 -36.69 -37.79
CA PHE A 398 40.08 -36.07 -36.77
C PHE A 398 39.30 -35.10 -35.90
N LEU A 399 38.47 -34.24 -36.48
CA LEU A 399 37.77 -33.18 -35.75
C LEU A 399 36.78 -33.75 -34.71
N PRO A 400 35.90 -34.72 -35.01
CA PRO A 400 35.06 -35.33 -33.99
C PRO A 400 35.86 -36.07 -32.92
N LEU A 401 36.99 -36.70 -33.29
CA LEU A 401 37.87 -37.36 -32.33
C LEU A 401 38.55 -36.35 -31.39
N ALA A 402 39.03 -35.24 -31.95
CA ALA A 402 39.65 -34.14 -31.22
C ALA A 402 38.64 -33.44 -30.31
N GLN A 403 37.44 -33.15 -30.81
CA GLN A 403 36.32 -32.65 -30.04
C GLN A 403 35.95 -33.60 -28.91
N LYS A 404 35.73 -34.89 -29.19
CA LYS A 404 35.42 -35.88 -28.15
C LYS A 404 36.53 -35.95 -27.11
N LEU A 405 37.80 -35.88 -27.52
CA LEU A 405 38.95 -35.85 -26.62
C LEU A 405 38.97 -34.56 -25.78
N LEU A 406 38.77 -33.39 -26.37
CA LEU A 406 38.76 -32.10 -25.67
C LEU A 406 37.56 -31.93 -24.75
N ILE A 407 36.37 -32.36 -25.18
CA ILE A 407 35.15 -32.43 -24.35
C ILE A 407 35.40 -33.42 -23.20
N SER A 408 35.95 -34.61 -23.48
CA SER A 408 36.30 -35.58 -22.44
C SER A 408 37.37 -35.06 -21.47
N ALA A 409 38.29 -34.22 -21.97
CA ALA A 409 39.32 -33.55 -21.19
C ALA A 409 38.73 -32.39 -20.36
N ALA A 410 37.68 -31.72 -20.84
CA ALA A 410 36.94 -30.72 -20.09
C ALA A 410 36.09 -31.34 -18.96
N SER A 411 35.72 -32.62 -19.11
CA SER A 411 35.15 -33.48 -18.06
C SER A 411 36.18 -34.37 -17.36
N ASN A 412 37.49 -34.20 -17.62
CA ASN A 412 38.52 -34.99 -16.93
C ASN A 412 38.63 -34.47 -15.52
N TYR A 413 37.88 -35.14 -14.64
CA TYR A 413 38.09 -35.01 -13.22
C TYR A 413 39.56 -35.21 -12.91
N ASN A 414 40.08 -34.50 -11.90
CA ASN A 414 41.44 -34.74 -11.44
C ASN A 414 41.46 -36.08 -10.69
N PHE A 415 41.55 -37.17 -11.44
CA PHE A 415 41.52 -38.54 -10.93
C PHE A 415 42.50 -38.76 -9.78
N PRO A 416 43.73 -38.21 -9.76
CA PRO A 416 44.58 -38.24 -8.59
C PRO A 416 43.91 -37.67 -7.34
N HIS A 417 43.29 -36.48 -7.44
CA HIS A 417 42.59 -35.86 -6.31
C HIS A 417 41.33 -36.62 -5.90
N LEU A 418 40.55 -37.16 -6.86
CA LEU A 418 39.41 -38.04 -6.55
C LEU A 418 39.85 -39.35 -5.91
N LEU A 419 40.87 -40.04 -6.43
CA LEU A 419 41.37 -41.28 -5.84
C LEU A 419 41.93 -41.03 -4.44
N ILE A 420 42.59 -39.89 -4.22
CA ILE A 420 43.03 -39.49 -2.89
C ILE A 420 41.81 -39.31 -1.98
N GLY A 421 40.78 -38.57 -2.41
CA GLY A 421 39.53 -38.40 -1.66
C GLY A 421 38.82 -39.73 -1.35
N ILE A 422 38.65 -40.60 -2.34
CA ILE A 422 38.02 -41.92 -2.21
C ILE A 422 38.85 -42.84 -1.31
N SER A 423 40.17 -42.85 -1.46
CA SER A 423 41.06 -43.66 -0.63
C SER A 423 41.03 -43.21 0.83
N ILE A 424 40.93 -41.91 1.07
CA ILE A 424 40.75 -41.35 2.40
C ILE A 424 39.38 -41.74 2.95
N MET A 425 38.30 -41.69 2.16
CA MET A 425 36.97 -42.16 2.62
C MET A 425 36.91 -43.67 2.90
N ALA A 426 37.55 -44.50 2.08
CA ALA A 426 37.63 -45.94 2.31
C ALA A 426 38.41 -46.28 3.60
N LEU A 427 39.45 -45.48 3.90
CA LEU A 427 40.18 -45.55 5.16
C LEU A 427 39.29 -45.15 6.35
N VAL A 428 38.46 -44.11 6.19
CA VAL A 428 37.47 -43.69 7.20
C VAL A 428 36.44 -44.79 7.48
N VAL A 429 35.86 -45.39 6.44
CA VAL A 429 34.88 -46.47 6.59
C VAL A 429 35.51 -47.69 7.27
N SER A 430 36.73 -48.06 6.92
CA SER A 430 37.45 -49.17 7.55
C SER A 430 37.76 -48.91 9.03
N LEU A 431 38.06 -47.67 9.40
CA LEU A 431 38.25 -47.25 10.80
C LEU A 431 36.94 -47.34 11.60
N LEU A 432 35.82 -46.93 11.02
CA LEU A 432 34.50 -46.95 11.65
C LEU A 432 33.87 -48.35 11.73
N LEU A 433 34.24 -49.26 10.80
CA LEU A 433 33.69 -50.63 10.73
C LEU A 433 33.97 -51.44 12.00
N SER A 434 35.13 -51.24 12.64
CA SER A 434 35.49 -51.87 13.91
C SER A 434 34.54 -51.49 15.05
N ASP A 435 34.08 -50.24 15.10
CA ASP A 435 33.20 -49.76 16.18
C ASP A 435 31.73 -50.00 15.92
N VAL A 436 31.33 -50.02 14.64
CA VAL A 436 30.03 -50.56 14.21
C VAL A 436 29.91 -52.03 14.59
N CYS A 437 30.94 -52.86 14.36
CA CYS A 437 30.98 -54.26 14.80
C CYS A 437 30.91 -54.43 16.34
N LYS A 438 31.46 -53.51 17.13
CA LYS A 438 31.33 -53.49 18.60
C LYS A 438 29.96 -53.01 19.09
N LEU A 439 29.27 -52.17 18.31
CA LEU A 439 27.91 -51.73 18.59
C LEU A 439 26.88 -52.83 18.23
N LEU A 440 27.13 -53.55 17.12
CA LEU A 440 26.37 -54.72 16.68
C LEU A 440 26.38 -55.87 17.71
N SER A 441 27.48 -56.07 18.43
CA SER A 441 27.60 -57.12 19.46
C SER A 441 26.87 -56.81 20.77
N ARG A 442 26.44 -55.56 21.00
CA ARG A 442 25.67 -55.15 22.20
C ARG A 442 24.15 -55.24 22.03
N SER A 443 23.64 -55.16 20.80
CA SER A 443 22.24 -55.52 20.49
C SER A 443 22.10 -55.98 19.04
N LEU A 444 21.86 -57.28 18.86
CA LEU A 444 21.85 -57.95 17.56
C LEU A 444 20.82 -57.35 16.58
N HIS A 445 19.65 -56.92 17.09
CA HIS A 445 18.53 -56.42 16.27
C HIS A 445 18.77 -55.00 15.76
N SER A 446 19.20 -54.07 16.63
CA SER A 446 19.51 -52.68 16.26
C SER A 446 20.72 -52.59 15.34
N GLY A 447 21.67 -53.50 15.54
CA GLY A 447 22.89 -53.59 14.76
C GLY A 447 22.68 -54.11 13.33
N THR A 448 21.88 -55.16 13.17
CA THR A 448 21.51 -55.69 11.85
C THR A 448 20.62 -54.71 11.08
N PHE A 449 19.74 -53.97 11.77
CA PHE A 449 18.97 -52.88 11.19
C PHE A 449 19.87 -51.73 10.69
N LEU A 450 20.84 -51.27 11.49
CA LEU A 450 21.77 -50.21 11.10
C LEU A 450 22.71 -50.64 9.96
N ALA A 451 23.18 -51.89 9.96
CA ALA A 451 23.98 -52.44 8.87
C ALA A 451 23.16 -52.58 7.58
N GLY A 452 21.91 -53.03 7.68
CA GLY A 452 20.97 -53.07 6.55
C GLY A 452 20.71 -51.66 6.00
N LEU A 453 20.52 -50.67 6.87
CA LEU A 453 20.33 -49.27 6.50
C LEU A 453 21.59 -48.69 5.81
N LEU A 454 22.79 -48.98 6.33
CA LEU A 454 24.07 -48.53 5.75
C LEU A 454 24.40 -49.21 4.42
N ILE A 455 24.03 -50.49 4.24
CA ILE A 455 24.18 -51.18 2.96
C ILE A 455 23.17 -50.63 1.94
N CYS A 456 21.92 -50.37 2.35
CA CYS A 456 20.91 -49.72 1.53
C CYS A 456 21.36 -48.31 1.12
N TYR A 457 21.85 -47.50 2.07
CA TYR A 457 22.35 -46.15 1.83
C TYR A 457 23.66 -46.12 1.00
N GLY A 458 24.55 -47.10 1.22
CA GLY A 458 25.75 -47.29 0.40
C GLY A 458 25.42 -47.68 -1.04
N GLY A 459 24.35 -48.45 -1.24
CA GLY A 459 23.77 -48.72 -2.55
C GLY A 459 23.25 -47.46 -3.25
N MET A 460 22.58 -46.57 -2.51
CA MET A 460 22.08 -45.28 -3.03
C MET A 460 23.21 -44.35 -3.51
N MET A 461 24.34 -44.30 -2.79
CA MET A 461 25.39 -43.28 -3.02
C MET A 461 26.31 -43.55 -4.24
N PHE A 462 26.27 -44.74 -4.84
CA PHE A 462 27.12 -45.09 -5.99
C PHE A 462 26.38 -45.19 -7.33
N ALA A 463 25.05 -45.12 -7.34
CA ALA A 463 24.25 -45.19 -8.54
C ALA A 463 23.72 -43.79 -8.92
N SER A 464 24.62 -42.91 -9.36
CA SER A 464 24.27 -41.53 -9.76
C SER A 464 23.35 -41.43 -10.99
N SER A 465 22.96 -42.56 -11.58
CA SER A 465 22.00 -42.62 -12.69
C SER A 465 20.58 -43.07 -12.27
N TYR A 466 20.35 -43.45 -11.01
CA TYR A 466 19.11 -44.15 -10.59
C TYR A 466 18.11 -43.28 -9.81
N VAL A 467 18.39 -41.99 -9.61
CA VAL A 467 17.58 -41.08 -8.77
C VAL A 467 16.13 -40.95 -9.26
N GLU A 468 15.82 -41.28 -10.53
CA GLU A 468 14.45 -41.29 -11.06
C GLU A 468 13.71 -42.64 -10.89
N GLU A 469 14.41 -43.78 -10.79
CA GLU A 469 13.78 -45.11 -10.66
C GLU A 469 13.60 -45.56 -9.19
N GLU A 470 14.16 -44.83 -8.23
CA GLU A 470 14.25 -45.25 -6.83
C GLU A 470 12.89 -45.46 -6.13
N HIS A 471 11.83 -44.73 -6.48
CA HIS A 471 10.53 -44.91 -5.83
C HIS A 471 9.91 -46.30 -6.06
N GLN A 472 10.21 -46.94 -7.19
CA GLN A 472 9.74 -48.29 -7.50
C GLN A 472 10.59 -49.32 -6.73
N PHE A 473 11.92 -49.22 -6.81
CA PHE A 473 12.82 -50.18 -6.13
C PHE A 473 12.59 -50.22 -4.61
N TRP A 474 12.39 -49.06 -3.95
CA TRP A 474 12.12 -49.03 -2.51
C TRP A 474 10.76 -49.62 -2.13
N ASN A 475 9.74 -49.45 -2.97
CA ASN A 475 8.45 -50.11 -2.78
C ASN A 475 8.57 -51.63 -2.96
N TRP A 476 9.25 -52.09 -4.02
CA TRP A 476 9.48 -53.51 -4.29
C TRP A 476 10.35 -54.16 -3.21
N ALA A 477 11.41 -53.51 -2.76
CA ALA A 477 12.29 -53.96 -1.68
C ALA A 477 11.56 -53.99 -0.33
N PHE A 478 10.69 -53.01 -0.04
CA PHE A 478 9.85 -53.02 1.16
C PHE A 478 8.81 -54.15 1.12
N THR A 479 8.16 -54.41 -0.03
CA THR A 479 7.28 -55.58 -0.19
C THR A 479 8.03 -56.90 -0.13
N ALA A 480 9.22 -57.00 -0.71
CA ALA A 480 10.06 -58.20 -0.64
C ALA A 480 10.56 -58.46 0.79
N TRP A 481 10.87 -57.39 1.55
CA TRP A 481 11.24 -57.47 2.95
C TRP A 481 10.05 -57.83 3.85
N ALA A 482 8.86 -57.29 3.57
CA ALA A 482 7.62 -57.68 4.23
C ALA A 482 7.25 -59.14 3.93
N PHE A 483 7.46 -59.61 2.70
CA PHE A 483 7.26 -61.00 2.29
C PHE A 483 8.32 -61.93 2.90
N PHE A 484 9.57 -61.49 3.02
CA PHE A 484 10.65 -62.22 3.69
C PHE A 484 10.38 -62.34 5.20
N LEU A 485 9.93 -61.27 5.86
CA LEU A 485 9.51 -61.31 7.27
C LEU A 485 8.26 -62.18 7.48
N HIS A 486 7.32 -62.19 6.53
CA HIS A 486 6.16 -63.09 6.55
C HIS A 486 6.61 -64.55 6.37
N SER A 487 7.49 -64.83 5.41
CA SER A 487 8.02 -66.17 5.10
C SER A 487 8.89 -66.73 6.22
N VAL A 488 9.72 -65.91 6.87
CA VAL A 488 10.55 -66.32 8.03
C VAL A 488 9.68 -66.56 9.27
N LYS A 489 8.60 -65.79 9.43
CA LYS A 489 7.63 -65.99 10.52
C LYS A 489 6.78 -67.25 10.30
N GLU A 490 6.42 -67.57 9.06
CA GLU A 490 5.60 -68.75 8.71
C GLU A 490 6.42 -70.05 8.65
N TYR A 491 7.71 -70.00 8.27
CA TYR A 491 8.58 -71.19 8.22
C TYR A 491 9.38 -71.49 9.51
N SER A 492 9.48 -70.58 10.47
CA SER A 492 10.06 -70.92 11.79
C SER A 492 9.16 -71.85 12.64
N VAL A 493 7.93 -72.12 12.17
CA VAL A 493 6.99 -73.05 12.82
C VAL A 493 7.06 -74.47 12.23
N GLY A 494 7.81 -74.71 11.13
CA GLY A 494 7.81 -76.00 10.41
C GLY A 494 9.20 -76.57 10.07
N ASN A 495 9.82 -77.27 11.01
CA ASN A 495 11.13 -77.94 10.98
C ASN A 495 11.49 -78.76 9.68
N ARG A 496 11.91 -78.13 8.57
CA ARG A 496 12.26 -78.81 7.28
C ARG A 496 13.60 -78.39 6.62
N THR A 497 14.58 -77.97 7.40
CA THR A 497 15.95 -77.63 6.93
C THR A 497 16.81 -78.80 6.36
N PRO A 498 16.67 -80.08 6.77
CA PRO A 498 17.61 -81.13 6.34
C PRO A 498 17.38 -81.69 4.92
N GLN A 499 16.24 -81.46 4.27
CA GLN A 499 15.93 -82.01 2.94
C GLN A 499 16.64 -81.26 1.79
N LEU A 500 16.97 -79.99 1.99
CA LEU A 500 17.64 -79.17 0.96
C LEU A 500 19.13 -79.53 0.82
N LEU A 501 19.81 -79.81 1.95
CA LEU A 501 21.23 -80.15 2.01
C LEU A 501 21.56 -81.47 1.32
N GLN A 502 20.62 -82.42 1.31
CA GLN A 502 20.81 -83.74 0.72
C GLN A 502 20.76 -83.73 -0.83
N SER A 503 20.06 -82.76 -1.42
CA SER A 503 19.89 -82.69 -2.88
C SER A 503 21.14 -82.15 -3.58
N LEU A 504 21.86 -81.23 -2.94
CA LEU A 504 23.10 -80.64 -3.46
C LEU A 504 24.28 -81.60 -3.46
N ALA A 505 24.37 -82.49 -2.45
CA ALA A 505 25.46 -83.46 -2.36
C ALA A 505 25.42 -84.54 -3.46
N LYS A 506 24.21 -84.88 -3.93
CA LYS A 506 24.02 -85.94 -4.94
C LYS A 506 24.52 -85.52 -6.34
N PHE A 507 24.40 -84.24 -6.66
CA PHE A 507 24.80 -83.70 -7.97
C PHE A 507 26.32 -83.71 -8.20
N ALA A 508 27.12 -83.57 -7.14
CA ALA A 508 28.58 -83.53 -7.25
C ALA A 508 29.19 -84.92 -7.59
N SER A 509 28.61 -86.00 -7.05
CA SER A 509 29.15 -87.36 -7.20
C SER A 509 29.04 -87.92 -8.62
N ASP A 510 28.01 -87.51 -9.38
CA ASP A 510 27.75 -88.05 -10.73
C ASP A 510 28.79 -87.56 -11.76
N LYS A 511 29.48 -86.45 -11.48
CA LYS A 511 30.49 -85.88 -12.39
C LYS A 511 31.87 -86.52 -12.27
N GLU A 512 32.19 -87.13 -11.13
CA GLU A 512 33.48 -87.81 -10.91
C GLU A 512 33.58 -89.14 -11.66
N THR A 513 32.48 -89.89 -11.77
CA THR A 513 32.45 -91.21 -12.42
C THR A 513 32.63 -91.17 -13.94
N GLU A 514 32.36 -90.02 -14.58
CA GLU A 514 32.51 -89.83 -16.03
C GLU A 514 33.99 -89.73 -16.43
N ILE A 515 34.85 -89.29 -15.51
CA ILE A 515 36.28 -89.07 -15.74
C ILE A 515 37.07 -90.39 -15.69
N GLU A 516 36.66 -91.35 -14.87
CA GLU A 516 37.38 -92.64 -14.70
C GLU A 516 37.32 -93.55 -15.94
N ALA A 517 36.28 -93.43 -16.77
CA ALA A 517 36.08 -94.30 -17.94
C ALA A 517 37.12 -94.07 -19.06
N ILE A 518 37.68 -92.86 -19.16
CA ILE A 518 38.62 -92.46 -20.22
C ILE A 518 40.04 -93.03 -19.97
N CYS A 519 40.35 -93.44 -18.73
CA CYS A 519 41.71 -93.81 -18.33
C CYS A 519 42.15 -95.23 -18.72
N ASN A 520 41.24 -96.13 -19.09
CA ASN A 520 41.53 -97.56 -19.20
C ASN A 520 42.06 -98.04 -20.58
N THR A 521 42.13 -97.19 -21.60
CA THR A 521 42.41 -97.63 -22.98
C THR A 521 43.89 -97.69 -23.42
N ASN A 522 44.85 -97.10 -22.70
CA ASN A 522 46.23 -96.89 -23.23
C ASN A 522 47.39 -97.54 -22.44
N HIS A 523 47.28 -98.82 -22.08
CA HIS A 523 48.26 -99.49 -21.20
C HIS A 523 49.63 -99.84 -21.84
N GLN A 524 49.80 -99.72 -23.17
CA GLN A 524 51.05 -100.11 -23.85
C GLN A 524 52.11 -98.99 -23.93
N GLU A 525 51.74 -97.71 -23.84
CA GLU A 525 52.70 -96.58 -23.71
C GLU A 525 53.31 -96.49 -22.30
N PHE A 526 52.62 -97.03 -21.30
CA PHE A 526 52.98 -96.95 -19.89
C PHE A 526 54.35 -97.56 -19.56
N VAL A 527 54.72 -98.68 -20.21
CA VAL A 527 55.99 -99.37 -19.92
C VAL A 527 57.21 -98.59 -20.44
N ALA A 528 57.05 -97.76 -21.49
CA ALA A 528 58.09 -96.86 -21.97
C ALA A 528 58.26 -95.64 -21.05
N SER A 529 57.16 -95.11 -20.51
CA SER A 529 57.15 -93.96 -19.60
C SER A 529 57.76 -94.25 -18.22
N VAL A 530 57.71 -95.50 -17.74
CA VAL A 530 58.30 -95.88 -16.44
C VAL A 530 59.83 -95.72 -16.42
N ASN A 531 60.51 -95.93 -17.56
CA ASN A 531 61.95 -95.68 -17.68
C ASN A 531 62.32 -94.19 -17.77
N GLN A 532 61.40 -93.33 -18.25
CA GLN A 532 61.57 -91.87 -18.20
C GLN A 532 61.31 -91.30 -16.78
N LEU A 533 60.39 -91.89 -16.02
CA LEU A 533 60.07 -91.50 -14.65
C LEU A 533 61.25 -91.68 -13.68
N LEU A 534 62.11 -92.68 -13.90
CA LEU A 534 63.32 -92.86 -13.08
C LEU A 534 64.38 -91.76 -13.28
N ARG A 535 64.44 -91.12 -14.46
CA ARG A 535 65.31 -89.95 -14.72
C ARG A 535 64.72 -88.63 -14.20
N ILE A 536 63.40 -88.51 -14.15
CA ILE A 536 62.71 -87.31 -13.61
C ILE A 536 62.85 -87.24 -12.08
N ARG A 537 62.98 -88.38 -11.38
CA ARG A 537 63.22 -88.43 -9.93
C ARG A 537 64.54 -87.76 -9.52
N GLU A 538 65.60 -87.87 -10.33
CA GLU A 538 66.87 -87.16 -10.09
C GLU A 538 66.75 -85.65 -10.27
N GLY A 539 65.98 -85.19 -11.28
CA GLY A 539 65.72 -83.76 -11.49
C GLY A 539 64.84 -83.12 -10.40
N THR A 540 63.96 -83.89 -9.75
CA THR A 540 63.06 -83.37 -8.71
C THR A 540 63.81 -83.02 -7.41
N VAL A 541 64.89 -83.75 -7.10
CA VAL A 541 65.71 -83.52 -5.89
C VAL A 541 66.55 -82.25 -6.01
N SER A 542 67.02 -81.90 -7.21
CA SER A 542 67.75 -80.65 -7.44
C SER A 542 66.84 -79.41 -7.32
N LEU A 543 65.59 -79.50 -7.79
CA LEU A 543 64.63 -78.40 -7.72
C LEU A 543 64.22 -78.08 -6.27
N THR A 544 64.10 -79.09 -5.40
CA THR A 544 63.80 -78.88 -3.98
C THR A 544 64.91 -78.16 -3.21
N ALA A 545 66.17 -78.26 -3.64
CA ALA A 545 67.29 -77.57 -3.01
C ALA A 545 67.27 -76.06 -3.33
N GLU A 546 66.99 -75.69 -4.58
CA GLU A 546 66.91 -74.28 -4.98
C GLU A 546 65.73 -73.54 -4.32
N ILE A 547 64.61 -74.22 -4.09
CA ILE A 547 63.45 -73.64 -3.39
C ILE A 547 63.76 -73.34 -1.92
N LEU A 548 64.59 -74.16 -1.26
CA LEU A 548 64.99 -73.96 0.14
C LEU A 548 65.94 -72.76 0.31
N ASP A 549 66.89 -72.58 -0.60
CA ASP A 549 67.80 -71.43 -0.59
C ASP A 549 67.07 -70.10 -0.82
N LEU A 550 66.09 -70.10 -1.73
CA LEU A 550 65.26 -68.92 -1.98
C LEU A 550 64.45 -68.52 -0.74
N ASN A 551 63.93 -69.49 0.01
CA ASN A 551 63.15 -69.24 1.22
C ASN A 551 63.99 -68.61 2.35
N GLN A 552 65.25 -69.03 2.52
CA GLN A 552 66.15 -68.44 3.51
C GLN A 552 66.52 -66.99 3.20
N ALA A 553 66.73 -66.65 1.92
CA ALA A 553 67.01 -65.27 1.52
C ALA A 553 65.82 -64.32 1.79
N ILE A 554 64.59 -64.81 1.66
CA ILE A 554 63.37 -64.06 1.97
C ILE A 554 63.23 -63.79 3.48
N GLN A 555 63.59 -64.74 4.34
CA GLN A 555 63.50 -64.55 5.80
C GLN A 555 64.50 -63.49 6.31
N ALA A 556 65.75 -63.53 5.87
CA ALA A 556 66.78 -62.59 6.33
C ALA A 556 66.52 -61.13 5.92
N SER A 557 65.91 -60.92 4.75
CA SER A 557 65.48 -59.59 4.31
C SER A 557 64.27 -59.06 5.11
N THR A 558 63.42 -59.96 5.62
CA THR A 558 62.24 -59.61 6.41
C THR A 558 62.58 -59.10 7.82
N GLU A 559 63.61 -59.63 8.47
CA GLU A 559 64.00 -59.20 9.82
C GLU A 559 64.58 -57.77 9.85
N ARG A 560 65.48 -57.41 8.92
CA ARG A 560 66.00 -56.03 8.84
C ARG A 560 64.90 -55.00 8.56
N LEU A 561 63.90 -55.41 7.79
CA LEU A 561 62.73 -54.59 7.50
C LEU A 561 61.88 -54.36 8.77
N ALA A 562 61.79 -55.34 9.67
CA ALA A 562 61.02 -55.22 10.92
C ALA A 562 61.62 -54.22 11.91
N GLU A 563 62.95 -54.11 11.98
CA GLU A 563 63.63 -53.21 12.91
C GLU A 563 63.54 -51.74 12.48
N GLN A 564 63.71 -51.46 11.18
CA GLN A 564 63.42 -50.13 10.63
C GLN A 564 61.94 -49.75 10.77
N LYS A 565 61.04 -50.73 10.68
CA LYS A 565 59.61 -50.52 10.92
C LYS A 565 59.33 -50.10 12.38
N ARG A 566 60.11 -50.54 13.37
CA ARG A 566 59.96 -50.15 14.79
C ARG A 566 60.33 -48.69 15.05
N ALA A 567 61.50 -48.26 14.56
CA ALA A 567 61.92 -46.85 14.66
C ALA A 567 60.94 -45.91 13.92
N LEU A 568 60.40 -46.38 12.79
CA LEU A 568 59.35 -45.68 12.07
C LEU A 568 58.05 -45.56 12.88
N VAL A 569 57.74 -46.50 13.77
CA VAL A 569 56.54 -46.47 14.64
C VAL A 569 56.66 -45.43 15.76
N GLU A 570 57.79 -45.31 16.44
CA GLU A 570 57.99 -44.26 17.46
C GLU A 570 57.97 -42.85 16.85
N SER A 571 58.61 -42.68 15.69
CA SER A 571 58.53 -41.42 14.93
C SER A 571 57.11 -41.11 14.45
N ARG A 572 56.35 -42.14 14.03
CA ARG A 572 54.92 -42.01 13.73
C ARG A 572 54.10 -41.64 14.97
N GLY A 573 54.44 -42.12 16.17
CA GLY A 573 53.75 -41.76 17.42
C GLY A 573 53.94 -40.30 17.83
N HIS A 574 55.17 -39.78 17.77
CA HIS A 574 55.41 -38.34 17.97
C HIS A 574 54.73 -37.48 16.90
N ARG A 575 54.79 -37.90 15.64
CA ARG A 575 54.11 -37.20 14.53
C ARG A 575 52.59 -37.25 14.68
N GLN A 576 52.02 -38.36 15.16
CA GLN A 576 50.59 -38.47 15.43
C GLN A 576 50.15 -37.53 16.57
N ASN A 577 50.92 -37.43 17.66
CA ASN A 577 50.61 -36.47 18.74
C ASN A 577 50.70 -35.00 18.25
N ILE A 578 51.65 -34.70 17.36
CA ILE A 578 51.76 -33.38 16.71
C ILE A 578 50.59 -33.15 15.76
N ASP A 579 50.22 -34.12 14.93
CA ASP A 579 49.11 -34.03 13.97
C ASP A 579 47.74 -33.98 14.66
N GLU A 580 47.54 -34.65 15.80
CA GLU A 580 46.33 -34.55 16.63
C GLU A 580 46.24 -33.18 17.31
N THR A 581 47.35 -32.69 17.87
CA THR A 581 47.40 -31.35 18.46
C THR A 581 47.19 -30.28 17.37
N SER A 582 47.78 -30.43 16.19
CA SER A 582 47.63 -29.52 15.05
C SER A 582 46.18 -29.48 14.54
N ARG A 583 45.54 -30.66 14.38
CA ARG A 583 44.14 -30.74 13.97
C ARG A 583 43.18 -30.18 15.03
N ALA A 584 43.44 -30.41 16.31
CA ALA A 584 42.66 -29.81 17.39
C ALA A 584 42.81 -28.28 17.41
N ILE A 585 44.02 -27.76 17.19
CA ILE A 585 44.28 -26.33 17.08
C ILE A 585 43.59 -25.76 15.82
N GLN A 586 43.66 -26.41 14.66
CA GLN A 586 42.95 -25.98 13.45
C GLN A 586 41.44 -25.96 13.64
N GLY A 587 40.84 -26.98 14.27
CA GLY A 587 39.42 -27.00 14.59
C GLY A 587 39.02 -25.89 15.57
N CYS A 588 39.83 -25.63 16.59
CA CYS A 588 39.62 -24.49 17.49
C CYS A 588 39.77 -23.15 16.78
N LEU A 589 40.74 -23.02 15.86
CA LEU A 589 40.97 -21.82 15.06
C LEU A 589 39.84 -21.55 14.08
N GLU A 590 39.24 -22.58 13.48
CA GLU A 590 38.12 -22.43 12.57
C GLU A 590 36.84 -22.00 13.30
N VAL A 591 36.58 -22.59 14.48
CA VAL A 591 35.49 -22.13 15.36
C VAL A 591 35.73 -20.69 15.82
N LEU A 592 36.98 -20.32 16.16
CA LEU A 592 37.35 -18.93 16.49
C LEU A 592 37.23 -17.99 15.28
N ARG A 593 37.58 -18.45 14.07
CA ARG A 593 37.46 -17.67 12.83
C ARG A 593 36.00 -17.41 12.51
N LEU A 594 35.13 -18.41 12.62
CA LEU A 594 33.69 -18.25 12.40
C LEU A 594 33.07 -17.38 13.51
N ALA A 595 33.51 -17.53 14.76
CA ALA A 595 33.09 -16.64 15.85
C ALA A 595 33.51 -15.18 15.60
N ASN A 596 34.72 -14.96 15.08
CA ASN A 596 35.19 -13.64 14.64
C ASN A 596 34.40 -13.14 13.43
N GLN A 597 34.09 -14.01 12.47
CA GLN A 597 33.27 -13.67 11.31
C GLN A 597 31.86 -13.26 11.73
N ILE A 598 31.26 -13.90 12.74
CA ILE A 598 29.97 -13.45 13.30
C ILE A 598 30.11 -12.06 13.92
N HIS A 599 31.22 -11.78 14.61
CA HIS A 599 31.48 -10.45 15.16
C HIS A 599 31.69 -9.40 14.05
N ASP A 600 32.35 -9.76 12.95
CA ASP A 600 32.51 -8.91 11.78
C ASP A 600 31.20 -8.71 11.00
N LEU A 601 30.34 -9.73 10.91
CA LEU A 601 29.02 -9.63 10.30
C LEU A 601 28.09 -8.75 11.14
N LEU A 602 28.19 -8.87 12.47
CA LEU A 602 27.51 -7.98 13.41
C LEU A 602 28.00 -6.53 13.29
N SER A 603 29.30 -6.30 13.13
CA SER A 603 29.84 -4.94 12.93
C SER A 603 29.44 -4.35 11.57
N ARG A 604 29.27 -5.19 10.54
CA ARG A 604 28.74 -4.82 9.21
C ARG A 604 27.21 -4.73 9.15
N LYS A 605 26.50 -4.94 10.26
CA LYS A 605 25.02 -4.94 10.36
C LYS A 605 24.30 -5.99 9.49
N ASN A 606 24.98 -7.05 9.08
CA ASN A 606 24.33 -8.15 8.35
C ASN A 606 23.84 -9.23 9.34
N HIS A 607 22.71 -8.94 9.98
CA HIS A 607 22.19 -9.74 11.09
C HIS A 607 21.67 -11.11 10.68
N TYR A 608 21.08 -11.22 9.49
CA TYR A 608 20.61 -12.49 8.96
C TYR A 608 21.77 -13.45 8.68
N ALA A 609 22.82 -12.97 8.00
CA ALA A 609 24.02 -13.76 7.77
C ALA A 609 24.72 -14.14 9.10
N ALA A 610 24.75 -13.21 10.07
CA ALA A 610 25.30 -13.48 11.40
C ALA A 610 24.51 -14.57 12.16
N LEU A 611 23.17 -14.56 12.09
CA LEU A 611 22.32 -15.58 12.69
C LEU A 611 22.53 -16.95 12.03
N ARG A 612 22.60 -16.98 10.69
CA ARG A 612 22.84 -18.21 9.92
C ARG A 612 24.22 -18.80 10.25
N ALA A 613 25.26 -17.97 10.30
CA ALA A 613 26.60 -18.38 10.70
C ALA A 613 26.64 -18.87 12.16
N LEU A 614 25.85 -18.26 13.06
CA LEU A 614 25.73 -18.71 14.44
C LEU A 614 25.04 -20.08 14.56
N GLU A 615 24.00 -20.33 13.76
CA GLU A 615 23.35 -21.63 13.65
C GLU A 615 24.29 -22.69 13.08
N GLU A 616 25.10 -22.33 12.08
CA GLU A 616 26.14 -23.19 11.51
C GLU A 616 27.20 -23.55 12.57
N ILE A 617 27.69 -22.57 13.34
CA ILE A 617 28.60 -22.82 14.46
C ILE A 617 27.97 -23.79 15.48
N GLN A 618 26.72 -23.55 15.88
CA GLN A 618 26.05 -24.37 16.91
C GLN A 618 25.76 -25.79 16.44
N ASN A 619 25.29 -25.96 15.21
CA ASN A 619 24.76 -27.23 14.71
C ASN A 619 25.83 -28.11 14.05
N VAL A 620 26.84 -27.50 13.44
CA VAL A 620 27.88 -28.17 12.64
C VAL A 620 29.23 -28.17 13.37
N HIS A 621 29.81 -27.00 13.64
CA HIS A 621 31.21 -26.91 14.08
C HIS A 621 31.45 -27.15 15.58
N LEU A 622 30.49 -26.79 16.46
CA LEU A 622 30.67 -26.99 17.90
C LEU A 622 30.72 -28.46 18.30
N LYS A 623 29.97 -29.33 17.60
CA LYS A 623 29.84 -30.76 17.92
C LYS A 623 31.18 -31.51 17.87
N GLY A 624 32.12 -31.07 17.03
CA GLY A 624 33.45 -31.66 16.92
C GLY A 624 34.43 -31.25 18.02
N VAL A 625 34.21 -30.11 18.69
CA VAL A 625 35.19 -29.45 19.58
C VAL A 625 34.73 -29.44 21.05
N ILE A 626 33.55 -30.01 21.37
CA ILE A 626 32.93 -30.03 22.72
C ILE A 626 33.89 -30.48 23.85
N GLN A 627 34.87 -31.33 23.53
CA GLN A 627 35.83 -31.85 24.50
C GLN A 627 36.81 -30.79 25.04
N TYR A 628 36.96 -29.66 24.34
CA TYR A 628 37.85 -28.58 24.73
C TYR A 628 37.08 -27.44 25.39
N LYS A 629 37.72 -26.83 26.40
CA LYS A 629 37.13 -25.75 27.20
C LYS A 629 36.63 -24.56 26.36
N ILE A 630 37.22 -24.32 25.18
CA ILE A 630 36.80 -23.28 24.23
C ILE A 630 35.38 -23.53 23.70
N ALA A 631 35.01 -24.77 23.37
CA ALA A 631 33.68 -25.08 22.85
C ALA A 631 32.60 -24.91 23.92
N GLU A 632 32.89 -25.27 25.19
CA GLU A 632 31.99 -24.99 26.31
C GLU A 632 31.80 -23.48 26.53
N MET A 633 32.87 -22.70 26.42
CA MET A 633 32.79 -21.23 26.50
C MET A 633 31.93 -20.64 25.37
N ILE A 634 32.07 -21.13 24.14
CA ILE A 634 31.29 -20.66 22.99
C ILE A 634 29.84 -21.13 23.07
N GLN A 635 29.57 -22.37 23.51
CA GLN A 635 28.21 -22.86 23.67
C GLN A 635 27.42 -22.04 24.69
N ARG A 636 28.09 -21.63 25.77
CA ARG A 636 27.52 -20.73 26.77
C ARG A 636 27.33 -19.31 26.24
N SER A 637 28.12 -18.88 25.26
CA SER A 637 27.95 -17.58 24.61
C SER A 637 26.91 -17.56 23.49
N VAL A 638 26.57 -18.68 22.84
CA VAL A 638 25.57 -18.72 21.74
C VAL A 638 24.21 -18.10 22.14
N PRO A 639 23.57 -18.44 23.27
CA PRO A 639 22.33 -17.79 23.68
C PRO A 639 22.50 -16.29 23.93
N ALA A 640 23.67 -15.87 24.42
CA ALA A 640 24.00 -14.46 24.60
C ALA A 640 24.17 -13.76 23.25
N THR A 641 24.86 -14.35 22.27
CA THR A 641 25.02 -13.81 20.91
C THR A 641 23.68 -13.76 20.15
N ARG A 642 22.81 -14.77 20.29
CA ARG A 642 21.44 -14.71 19.75
C ARG A 642 20.64 -13.56 20.35
N LYS A 643 20.80 -13.33 21.65
CA LYS A 643 20.17 -12.20 22.33
C LYS A 643 20.76 -10.87 21.83
N ILE A 644 22.07 -10.78 21.63
CA ILE A 644 22.74 -9.60 21.07
C ILE A 644 22.26 -9.32 19.64
N ILE A 645 22.10 -10.35 18.79
CA ILE A 645 21.52 -10.19 17.44
C ILE A 645 20.08 -9.67 17.54
N ALA A 646 19.24 -10.28 18.38
CA ALA A 646 17.86 -9.82 18.57
C ALA A 646 17.81 -8.36 19.09
N GLU A 647 18.66 -8.00 20.06
CA GLU A 647 18.78 -6.64 20.59
C GLU A 647 19.32 -5.66 19.53
N ALA A 648 20.27 -6.07 18.70
CA ALA A 648 20.84 -5.23 17.64
C ALA A 648 19.83 -4.98 16.51
N VAL A 649 19.11 -6.01 16.08
CA VAL A 649 18.05 -5.89 15.07
C VAL A 649 16.90 -5.04 15.60
N MET A 650 16.51 -5.20 16.86
CA MET A 650 15.55 -4.31 17.51
C MET A 650 16.08 -2.88 17.62
N SER A 651 17.38 -2.67 17.83
CA SER A 651 18.00 -1.35 17.82
C SER A 651 17.97 -0.71 16.43
N ASP A 652 18.25 -1.47 15.37
CA ASP A 652 18.15 -0.98 13.99
C ASP A 652 16.69 -0.70 13.61
N LEU A 653 15.74 -1.54 14.04
CA LEU A 653 14.31 -1.27 13.91
C LEU A 653 13.91 0.00 14.66
N ASN A 654 14.37 0.20 15.91
CA ASN A 654 14.07 1.41 16.67
C ASN A 654 14.69 2.66 16.03
N THR A 655 15.89 2.53 15.42
CA THR A 655 16.53 3.61 14.64
C THR A 655 15.70 3.92 13.39
N TRP A 656 15.19 2.90 12.71
CA TRP A 656 14.28 3.07 11.59
C TRP A 656 12.96 3.69 12.04
N LEU A 657 12.34 3.24 13.13
CA LEU A 657 11.13 3.82 13.71
C LEU A 657 11.34 5.29 14.15
N TYR A 658 12.55 5.67 14.53
CA TYR A 658 12.92 7.05 14.80
C TYR A 658 13.00 7.87 13.50
N ARG A 659 13.64 7.36 12.45
CA ARG A 659 13.66 8.01 11.13
C ARG A 659 12.27 8.15 10.52
N ILE A 660 11.45 7.10 10.62
CA ILE A 660 10.05 7.09 10.21
C ILE A 660 9.26 8.17 10.96
N ARG A 661 9.57 8.45 12.23
CA ARG A 661 8.95 9.56 12.96
C ARG A 661 9.31 10.91 12.32
N GLU A 662 10.58 11.17 12.02
CA GLU A 662 10.99 12.42 11.34
C GLU A 662 10.34 12.54 9.95
N MET A 663 10.29 11.44 9.20
CA MET A 663 9.64 11.37 7.89
C MET A 663 8.11 11.46 7.98
N SER A 664 7.51 11.07 9.09
CA SER A 664 6.04 11.05 9.21
C SER A 664 5.45 12.45 9.18
N GLN A 665 6.12 13.46 9.73
CA GLN A 665 5.66 14.84 9.60
C GLN A 665 5.62 15.26 8.13
N TYR A 666 6.72 15.02 7.40
CA TYR A 666 6.82 15.36 5.97
C TYR A 666 5.80 14.58 5.12
N LEU A 667 5.58 13.30 5.42
CA LEU A 667 4.55 12.48 4.77
C LEU A 667 3.15 13.05 5.03
N GLY A 668 2.88 13.55 6.24
CA GLY A 668 1.63 14.22 6.59
C GLY A 668 1.43 15.53 5.83
N GLU A 669 2.50 16.34 5.71
CA GLU A 669 2.51 17.58 4.93
C GLU A 669 2.16 17.32 3.46
N ILE A 670 2.86 16.38 2.83
CA ILE A 670 2.59 15.96 1.44
C ILE A 670 1.14 15.46 1.32
N ALA A 671 0.68 14.60 2.24
CA ALA A 671 -0.68 14.05 2.17
C ALA A 671 -1.77 15.13 2.28
N LEU A 672 -1.58 16.14 3.13
CA LEU A 672 -2.49 17.27 3.26
C LEU A 672 -2.42 18.18 2.02
N TYR A 673 -1.22 18.48 1.53
CA TYR A 673 -0.99 19.29 0.34
C TYR A 673 -1.68 18.70 -0.90
N HIS A 674 -1.49 17.40 -1.16
CA HIS A 674 -2.14 16.74 -2.29
C HIS A 674 -3.67 16.69 -2.12
N THR A 675 -4.17 16.58 -0.90
CA THR A 675 -5.62 16.63 -0.66
C THR A 675 -6.20 18.03 -0.92
N ASP A 676 -5.45 19.09 -0.59
CA ASP A 676 -5.86 20.46 -0.91
C ASP A 676 -5.82 20.74 -2.42
N LEU A 677 -4.82 20.19 -3.12
CA LEU A 677 -4.76 20.24 -4.58
C LEU A 677 -5.97 19.51 -5.21
N ARG A 678 -6.33 18.33 -4.69
CA ARG A 678 -7.55 17.60 -5.11
C ARG A 678 -8.81 18.42 -4.90
N LYS A 679 -8.95 19.07 -3.74
CA LYS A 679 -10.07 19.97 -3.43
C LYS A 679 -10.14 21.14 -4.41
N SER A 680 -9.00 21.74 -4.75
CA SER A 680 -8.91 22.85 -5.71
C SER A 680 -9.31 22.41 -7.12
N ARG A 681 -8.80 21.28 -7.59
CA ARG A 681 -9.18 20.67 -8.88
C ARG A 681 -10.67 20.35 -8.94
N GLN A 682 -11.22 19.78 -7.87
CA GLN A 682 -12.65 19.48 -7.81
C GLN A 682 -13.50 20.75 -7.90
N LYS A 683 -13.07 21.84 -7.24
CA LYS A 683 -13.75 23.13 -7.32
C LYS A 683 -13.73 23.71 -8.74
N GLU A 684 -12.58 23.68 -9.41
CA GLU A 684 -12.46 24.09 -10.82
C GLU A 684 -13.35 23.23 -11.74
N ARG A 685 -13.37 21.91 -11.53
CA ARG A 685 -14.24 20.99 -12.28
C ARG A 685 -15.73 21.27 -12.02
N ALA A 686 -16.11 21.64 -10.79
CA ALA A 686 -17.47 22.00 -10.42
C ALA A 686 -17.92 23.33 -11.05
N GLU A 687 -17.00 24.29 -11.23
CA GLU A 687 -17.28 25.54 -11.95
C GLU A 687 -17.54 25.30 -13.46
N ILE A 688 -16.83 24.34 -14.06
CA ILE A 688 -17.01 23.95 -15.47
C ILE A 688 -18.29 23.12 -15.66
N LEU A 689 -18.54 22.17 -14.75
CA LEU A 689 -19.67 21.24 -14.80
C LEU A 689 -20.46 21.31 -13.48
N PRO A 690 -21.59 22.04 -13.42
CA PRO A 690 -22.38 22.21 -12.19
C PRO A 690 -22.88 20.89 -11.58
N TYR A 691 -22.99 19.83 -12.38
CA TYR A 691 -23.31 18.48 -11.92
C TYR A 691 -22.25 17.90 -10.97
N LEU A 692 -20.96 18.18 -11.23
CA LEU A 692 -19.86 17.70 -10.39
C LEU A 692 -19.83 18.40 -9.02
N GLY A 693 -20.43 19.58 -8.89
CA GLY A 693 -20.57 20.29 -7.62
C GLY A 693 -21.47 19.60 -6.59
N GLN A 694 -22.27 18.60 -7.00
CA GLN A 694 -23.10 17.80 -6.08
C GLN A 694 -22.33 16.69 -5.37
N PHE A 695 -21.17 16.30 -5.92
CA PHE A 695 -20.38 15.21 -5.39
C PHE A 695 -19.32 15.75 -4.44
N LYS A 696 -19.14 15.06 -3.31
CA LYS A 696 -18.15 15.43 -2.29
C LYS A 696 -16.76 14.86 -2.64
N LEU A 697 -15.74 15.45 -2.04
CA LEU A 697 -14.38 14.92 -2.07
C LEU A 697 -14.37 13.50 -1.46
N ASN A 698 -13.60 12.57 -2.03
CA ASN A 698 -13.58 11.13 -1.72
C ASN A 698 -14.86 10.37 -2.12
N SER A 699 -15.76 10.98 -2.89
CA SER A 699 -16.85 10.23 -3.52
C SER A 699 -16.31 9.38 -4.66
N ALA A 700 -16.97 8.26 -4.95
CA ALA A 700 -16.52 7.36 -6.03
C ALA A 700 -16.38 8.07 -7.38
N ILE A 701 -17.24 9.06 -7.68
CA ILE A 701 -17.15 9.81 -8.93
C ILE A 701 -15.93 10.73 -8.97
N GLU A 702 -15.53 11.30 -7.84
CA GLU A 702 -14.38 12.20 -7.72
C GLU A 702 -13.08 11.41 -7.81
N LEU A 703 -12.97 10.29 -7.08
CA LEU A 703 -11.81 9.41 -7.14
C LEU A 703 -11.55 8.90 -8.56
N VAL A 704 -12.60 8.45 -9.28
CA VAL A 704 -12.48 8.03 -10.68
C VAL A 704 -12.08 9.20 -11.59
N SER A 705 -12.53 10.42 -11.29
CA SER A 705 -12.16 11.61 -12.07
C SER A 705 -10.71 12.06 -11.84
N ASP A 706 -10.06 11.58 -10.76
CA ASP A 706 -8.69 11.94 -10.39
C ASP A 706 -7.67 10.81 -10.60
N GLU A 707 -8.09 9.64 -11.11
CA GLU A 707 -7.22 8.48 -11.39
C GLU A 707 -6.01 8.82 -12.27
N SER A 708 -6.16 9.74 -13.22
CA SER A 708 -5.04 10.16 -14.10
C SER A 708 -3.97 11.00 -13.39
N GLU A 709 -4.25 11.50 -12.19
CA GLU A 709 -3.38 12.37 -11.40
C GLU A 709 -3.01 11.73 -10.05
N GLU A 710 -3.12 10.40 -9.94
CA GLU A 710 -2.78 9.65 -8.73
C GLU A 710 -1.28 9.75 -8.39
N TYR A 711 -0.99 10.01 -7.11
CA TYR A 711 0.36 10.28 -6.60
C TYR A 711 0.66 9.32 -5.44
N ASP A 712 1.68 8.47 -5.58
CA ASP A 712 2.03 7.47 -4.56
C ASP A 712 2.77 8.12 -3.39
N LEU A 713 2.05 8.48 -2.33
CA LEU A 713 2.58 9.15 -1.15
C LEU A 713 3.80 8.45 -0.48
N LEU A 714 4.02 7.15 -0.68
CA LEU A 714 5.11 6.40 -0.02
C LEU A 714 6.37 6.24 -0.89
N GLN A 715 6.26 6.44 -2.21
CA GLN A 715 7.35 6.27 -3.17
C GLN A 715 7.32 7.39 -4.22
N ASN A 716 7.99 8.50 -3.92
CA ASN A 716 8.16 9.65 -4.82
C ASN A 716 9.62 10.09 -4.91
N ASP A 717 9.88 11.01 -5.84
CA ASP A 717 11.20 11.64 -6.05
C ASP A 717 11.76 12.30 -4.76
N GLU A 718 10.89 12.74 -3.86
CA GLU A 718 11.26 13.42 -2.61
C GLU A 718 11.29 12.51 -1.38
N LEU A 719 10.53 11.42 -1.37
CA LEU A 719 10.36 10.56 -0.20
C LEU A 719 10.25 9.07 -0.61
N GLN A 720 11.14 8.25 -0.05
CA GLN A 720 11.13 6.80 -0.22
C GLN A 720 11.13 6.10 1.14
N VAL A 721 10.01 5.47 1.50
CA VAL A 721 9.88 4.73 2.76
C VAL A 721 10.34 3.28 2.57
N ASP A 722 11.55 2.97 3.03
CA ASP A 722 12.09 1.61 3.02
C ASP A 722 11.56 0.77 4.19
N PHE A 723 10.88 -0.34 3.92
CA PHE A 723 10.34 -1.26 4.95
C PHE A 723 11.28 -2.43 5.26
N THR A 724 12.46 -2.51 4.63
CA THR A 724 13.42 -3.60 4.80
C THR A 724 13.79 -3.87 6.26
N PRO A 725 14.10 -2.86 7.11
CA PRO A 725 14.44 -3.11 8.52
C PRO A 725 13.33 -3.78 9.32
N LEU A 726 12.06 -3.47 9.03
CA LEU A 726 10.90 -4.09 9.66
C LEU A 726 10.75 -5.55 9.22
N LEU A 727 10.90 -5.81 7.93
CA LEU A 727 10.81 -7.16 7.35
C LEU A 727 11.95 -8.07 7.84
N GLU A 728 13.18 -7.55 7.90
CA GLU A 728 14.33 -8.26 8.46
C GLU A 728 14.12 -8.61 9.93
N CYS A 729 13.64 -7.65 10.72
CA CYS A 729 13.34 -7.87 12.13
C CYS A 729 12.26 -8.94 12.32
N LEU A 730 11.15 -8.83 11.57
CA LEU A 730 10.07 -9.81 11.60
C LEU A 730 10.57 -11.21 11.25
N HIS A 731 11.37 -11.33 10.19
CA HIS A 731 11.91 -12.61 9.74
C HIS A 731 12.85 -13.24 10.80
N ILE A 732 13.76 -12.45 11.37
CA ILE A 732 14.68 -12.91 12.41
C ILE A 732 13.92 -13.37 13.67
N HIS A 733 12.92 -12.62 14.12
CA HIS A 733 12.11 -13.01 15.27
C HIS A 733 11.23 -14.24 15.00
N ARG A 734 10.80 -14.46 13.74
CA ARG A 734 10.12 -15.67 13.31
C ARG A 734 11.05 -16.88 13.40
N SER A 735 12.28 -16.76 12.91
CA SER A 735 13.32 -17.82 12.99
C SER A 735 13.71 -18.16 14.43
N LEU A 736 13.68 -17.18 15.33
CA LEU A 736 13.92 -17.39 16.76
C LEU A 736 12.71 -18.00 17.52
N GLY A 737 11.56 -18.16 16.86
CA GLY A 737 10.31 -18.63 17.50
C GLY A 737 9.75 -17.64 18.53
N ARG A 738 10.05 -16.35 18.39
CA ARG A 738 9.73 -15.27 19.33
C ARG A 738 8.90 -14.16 18.68
N ILE A 739 7.95 -14.54 17.83
CA ILE A 739 7.12 -13.58 17.09
C ILE A 739 6.12 -12.85 18.00
N ASP A 740 5.56 -13.54 19.01
CA ASP A 740 4.57 -12.92 19.90
C ASP A 740 5.19 -11.88 20.83
N THR A 741 6.43 -12.10 21.29
CA THR A 741 7.18 -11.09 22.04
C THR A 741 7.52 -9.89 21.16
N PHE A 742 7.88 -10.12 19.89
CA PHE A 742 8.14 -9.04 18.93
C PHE A 742 6.88 -8.20 18.65
N ARG A 743 5.74 -8.85 18.40
CA ARG A 743 4.44 -8.17 18.22
C ARG A 743 4.11 -7.28 19.41
N LEU A 744 4.29 -7.79 20.63
CA LEU A 744 4.04 -7.04 21.85
C LEU A 744 5.00 -5.86 22.00
N GLU A 745 6.30 -6.06 21.78
CA GLU A 745 7.31 -4.99 21.86
C GLU A 745 7.09 -3.92 20.78
N TYR A 746 6.83 -4.32 19.54
CA TYR A 746 6.48 -3.40 18.46
C TYR A 746 5.22 -2.58 18.80
N ALA A 747 4.14 -3.23 19.23
CA ALA A 747 2.91 -2.55 19.63
C ALA A 747 3.13 -1.59 20.81
N ASN A 748 3.96 -1.97 21.79
CA ASN A 748 4.34 -1.11 22.91
C ASN A 748 5.16 0.10 22.45
N THR A 749 6.15 -0.10 21.59
CA THR A 749 6.98 0.98 21.03
C THR A 749 6.14 1.96 20.23
N ARG A 750 5.23 1.48 19.38
CA ARG A 750 4.30 2.35 18.63
C ARG A 750 3.32 3.09 19.54
N ARG A 751 2.81 2.45 20.61
CA ARG A 751 2.03 3.12 21.67
C ARG A 751 2.81 4.23 22.37
N HIS A 752 4.08 4.01 22.66
CA HIS A 752 4.92 5.02 23.31
C HIS A 752 5.27 6.16 22.35
N GLN A 753 5.57 5.87 21.08
CA GLN A 753 5.80 6.89 20.07
C GLN A 753 4.57 7.78 19.87
N LYS A 754 3.35 7.19 19.87
CA LYS A 754 2.09 7.95 19.90
C LYS A 754 2.04 8.97 21.03
N GLU A 755 2.41 8.57 22.25
CA GLU A 755 2.43 9.49 23.41
C GLU A 755 3.45 10.62 23.25
N LEU A 756 4.56 10.37 22.54
CA LEU A 756 5.60 11.36 22.27
C LEU A 756 5.27 12.32 21.12
N LEU A 757 4.27 12.01 20.29
CA LEU A 757 3.79 12.89 19.21
C LEU A 757 2.86 13.99 19.73
N LEU A 758 2.15 13.75 20.83
CA LEU A 758 1.23 14.74 21.38
C LEU A 758 2.01 15.75 22.25
N PRO A 759 2.07 17.04 21.87
CA PRO A 759 2.73 18.07 22.67
C PRO A 759 1.97 18.32 23.98
N THR A 760 2.68 18.84 24.99
CA THR A 760 2.09 19.13 26.32
C THR A 760 1.09 20.28 26.29
N SER A 761 1.26 21.22 25.35
CA SER A 761 0.37 22.35 25.10
C SER A 761 0.49 22.79 23.66
N VAL A 762 -0.62 23.26 23.07
CA VAL A 762 -0.67 23.81 21.71
C VAL A 762 -1.05 25.28 21.81
N THR A 763 -0.33 26.15 21.11
CA THR A 763 -0.70 27.57 20.94
C THR A 763 -1.45 27.74 19.62
N LEU A 764 -2.62 28.39 19.67
CA LEU A 764 -3.48 28.62 18.51
C LEU A 764 -3.44 30.08 17.99
N ILE A 765 -2.59 30.92 18.59
CA ILE A 765 -2.56 32.38 18.38
C ILE A 765 -1.39 32.82 17.47
N ASP A 766 -0.52 31.91 17.05
CA ASP A 766 0.57 32.25 16.10
C ASP A 766 0.00 32.62 14.72
N GLU A 767 0.60 33.61 14.04
CA GLU A 767 0.07 34.24 12.81
C GLU A 767 -0.27 33.22 11.69
N ASP A 768 0.46 32.10 11.64
CA ASP A 768 0.33 31.04 10.63
C ASP A 768 -0.34 29.74 11.12
N GLY A 769 -0.64 29.61 12.42
CA GLY A 769 -1.21 28.36 12.97
C GLY A 769 -0.27 27.14 12.89
N ALA A 770 1.03 27.36 12.70
CA ALA A 770 2.03 26.32 12.44
C ALA A 770 2.07 25.20 13.50
N CYS A 771 1.82 25.51 14.78
CA CYS A 771 1.80 24.50 15.84
C CYS A 771 0.67 23.47 15.67
N LEU A 772 -0.52 23.94 15.25
CA LEU A 772 -1.63 23.05 14.92
C LEU A 772 -1.37 22.28 13.62
N HIS A 773 -0.77 22.96 12.63
CA HIS A 773 -0.40 22.35 11.35
C HIS A 773 0.54 21.16 11.56
N ASN A 774 1.64 21.38 12.27
CA ASN A 774 2.63 20.34 12.59
C ASN A 774 2.01 19.18 13.38
N LEU A 775 1.12 19.47 14.34
CA LEU A 775 0.43 18.43 15.11
C LEU A 775 -0.41 17.53 14.20
N LEU A 776 -1.21 18.12 13.30
CA LEU A 776 -2.07 17.37 12.40
C LEU A 776 -1.26 16.60 11.34
N GLU A 777 -0.16 17.17 10.83
CA GLU A 777 0.78 16.50 9.93
C GLU A 777 1.43 15.28 10.58
N GLU A 778 2.00 15.44 11.78
CA GLU A 778 2.61 14.34 12.53
C GLU A 778 1.60 13.22 12.80
N MET A 779 0.36 13.57 13.14
CA MET A 779 -0.72 12.61 13.34
C MET A 779 -1.09 11.88 12.04
N ALA A 780 -1.23 12.62 10.94
CA ALA A 780 -1.59 12.07 9.63
C ALA A 780 -0.53 11.09 9.14
N GLY A 781 0.75 11.50 9.14
CA GLY A 781 1.83 10.63 8.68
C GLY A 781 2.02 9.39 9.55
N PHE A 782 1.87 9.51 10.88
CA PHE A 782 1.89 8.34 11.76
C PHE A 782 0.78 7.34 11.40
N ALA A 783 -0.45 7.81 11.21
CA ALA A 783 -1.59 6.97 10.89
C ALA A 783 -1.49 6.33 9.49
N ILE A 784 -1.01 7.08 8.49
CA ILE A 784 -0.76 6.58 7.12
C ILE A 784 0.28 5.46 7.15
N VAL A 785 1.39 5.63 7.89
CA VAL A 785 2.42 4.58 8.03
C VAL A 785 1.85 3.33 8.72
N GLU A 786 1.02 3.46 9.77
CA GLU A 786 0.39 2.31 10.43
C GLU A 786 -0.56 1.56 9.48
N ARG A 787 -1.43 2.27 8.75
CA ARG A 787 -2.36 1.64 7.79
C ARG A 787 -1.60 0.95 6.66
N SER A 788 -0.55 1.58 6.16
CA SER A 788 0.33 1.02 5.12
C SER A 788 1.09 -0.22 5.60
N THR A 789 1.56 -0.20 6.85
CA THR A 789 2.22 -1.35 7.49
C THR A 789 1.25 -2.52 7.64
N MET A 790 0.00 -2.24 8.03
CA MET A 790 -1.06 -3.25 8.17
C MET A 790 -1.43 -3.89 6.83
N ILE A 791 -1.53 -3.11 5.75
CA ILE A 791 -1.84 -3.61 4.40
C ILE A 791 -0.70 -4.52 3.90
N ARG A 792 0.56 -4.13 4.12
CA ARG A 792 1.74 -4.92 3.69
C ARG A 792 1.99 -6.15 4.55
N ILE A 793 1.70 -6.08 5.86
CA ILE A 793 1.96 -7.16 6.82
C ILE A 793 0.71 -7.39 7.70
N PRO A 794 -0.30 -8.13 7.20
CA PRO A 794 -1.56 -8.35 7.92
C PRO A 794 -1.40 -9.07 9.26
N ASP A 795 -0.35 -9.92 9.36
CA ASP A 795 -0.09 -10.74 10.54
C ASP A 795 0.58 -9.97 11.70
N LEU A 796 0.98 -8.71 11.52
CA LEU A 796 1.75 -7.97 12.53
C LEU A 796 0.86 -7.36 13.62
N ARG A 797 -0.26 -6.73 13.24
CA ARG A 797 -1.24 -6.12 14.16
C ARG A 797 -2.66 -6.27 13.61
N SER A 798 -3.64 -6.32 14.50
CA SER A 798 -5.05 -6.36 14.10
C SER A 798 -5.53 -4.97 13.67
N PRO A 799 -6.54 -4.88 12.77
CA PRO A 799 -7.13 -3.59 12.38
C PRO A 799 -7.77 -2.88 13.59
N VAL A 800 -8.35 -3.64 14.51
CA VAL A 800 -8.94 -3.11 15.75
C VAL A 800 -7.89 -2.39 16.60
N ASP A 801 -6.69 -2.97 16.74
CA ASP A 801 -5.61 -2.35 17.52
C ASP A 801 -5.11 -1.03 16.89
N VAL A 802 -5.19 -0.89 15.57
CA VAL A 802 -4.80 0.34 14.85
C VAL A 802 -5.87 1.41 15.02
N ASP A 803 -7.14 1.03 14.90
CA ASP A 803 -8.27 1.95 15.06
C ASP A 803 -8.39 2.44 16.53
N GLU A 804 -8.12 1.59 17.54
CA GLU A 804 -8.07 2.01 18.95
C GLU A 804 -6.95 3.04 19.22
N LEU A 805 -5.79 2.89 18.58
CA LEU A 805 -4.73 3.90 18.68
C LEU A 805 -5.15 5.22 18.07
N TRP A 806 -5.77 5.16 16.90
CA TRP A 806 -6.28 6.31 16.19
C TRP A 806 -7.32 7.08 17.03
N ASP A 807 -8.29 6.38 17.61
CA ASP A 807 -9.30 6.99 18.47
C ASP A 807 -8.67 7.66 19.70
N SER A 808 -7.68 7.01 20.31
CA SER A 808 -6.92 7.57 21.44
C SER A 808 -6.13 8.83 21.04
N MET A 809 -5.53 8.86 19.85
CA MET A 809 -4.84 10.05 19.33
C MET A 809 -5.81 11.20 19.09
N CYS A 810 -6.95 10.92 18.45
CA CYS A 810 -7.99 11.91 18.16
C CYS A 810 -8.52 12.55 19.46
N GLN A 811 -8.83 11.73 20.47
CA GLN A 811 -9.27 12.24 21.78
C GLN A 811 -8.18 13.07 22.48
N GLY A 812 -6.92 12.66 22.40
CA GLY A 812 -5.79 13.41 22.94
C GLY A 812 -5.63 14.78 22.29
N ALA A 813 -5.64 14.81 20.95
CA ALA A 813 -5.53 16.04 20.16
C ALA A 813 -6.72 16.99 20.41
N VAL A 814 -7.95 16.49 20.36
CA VAL A 814 -9.15 17.29 20.63
C VAL A 814 -9.12 17.89 22.03
N ASN A 815 -8.70 17.15 23.05
CA ASN A 815 -8.56 17.69 24.41
C ASN A 815 -7.51 18.81 24.50
N LEU A 816 -6.40 18.70 23.77
CA LEU A 816 -5.36 19.74 23.72
C LEU A 816 -5.87 20.99 23.00
N ILE A 817 -6.48 20.81 21.82
CA ILE A 817 -7.04 21.92 21.03
C ILE A 817 -8.17 22.59 21.81
N GLN A 818 -9.04 21.85 22.48
CA GLN A 818 -10.15 22.42 23.28
C GLN A 818 -9.66 23.25 24.47
N ARG A 819 -8.50 22.91 25.06
CA ARG A 819 -7.88 23.74 26.11
C ARG A 819 -7.36 25.05 25.52
N ALA A 820 -6.65 24.98 24.39
CA ALA A 820 -6.10 26.14 23.70
C ALA A 820 -7.19 27.04 23.08
N LEU A 821 -8.34 26.47 22.69
CA LEU A 821 -9.50 27.19 22.13
C LEU A 821 -10.07 28.22 23.11
N ARG A 822 -9.81 28.11 24.41
CA ARG A 822 -10.25 29.08 25.41
C ARG A 822 -9.57 30.44 25.26
N GLU A 823 -8.35 30.47 24.72
CA GLU A 823 -7.53 31.67 24.55
C GLU A 823 -7.77 32.39 23.21
N VAL A 824 -8.54 31.77 22.30
CA VAL A 824 -8.85 32.33 20.99
C VAL A 824 -10.11 33.20 21.06
N ASP A 825 -9.93 34.49 20.79
CA ASP A 825 -10.99 35.51 20.79
C ASP A 825 -11.33 36.04 19.38
N ASN A 826 -10.59 35.64 18.35
CA ASN A 826 -10.82 36.06 16.96
C ASN A 826 -11.60 35.01 16.15
N ALA A 827 -12.68 35.44 15.50
CA ALA A 827 -13.54 34.59 14.66
C ALA A 827 -12.82 34.10 13.37
N GLU A 828 -11.93 34.90 12.78
CA GLU A 828 -11.17 34.52 11.58
C GLU A 828 -10.17 33.40 11.85
N SER A 829 -9.50 33.45 13.01
CA SER A 829 -8.58 32.38 13.44
C SER A 829 -9.32 31.05 13.62
N LEU A 830 -10.57 31.07 14.09
CA LEU A 830 -11.41 29.86 14.19
C LEU A 830 -11.75 29.26 12.82
N LEU A 831 -11.96 30.10 11.80
CA LEU A 831 -12.19 29.63 10.42
C LEU A 831 -10.92 28.97 9.83
N LYS A 832 -9.74 29.56 10.06
CA LYS A 832 -8.47 28.93 9.67
C LYS A 832 -8.30 27.55 10.33
N ILE A 833 -8.56 27.47 11.64
CA ILE A 833 -8.51 26.20 12.40
C ILE A 833 -9.53 25.19 11.85
N LYS A 834 -10.77 25.61 11.58
CA LYS A 834 -11.80 24.78 10.97
C LYS A 834 -11.34 24.19 9.64
N ASN A 835 -10.79 25.03 8.75
CA ASN A 835 -10.35 24.60 7.42
C ASN A 835 -9.21 23.58 7.49
N LEU A 836 -8.25 23.78 8.40
CA LEU A 836 -7.16 22.81 8.64
C LEU A 836 -7.71 21.47 9.16
N ILE A 837 -8.63 21.49 10.12
CA ILE A 837 -9.24 20.27 10.67
C ILE A 837 -10.10 19.56 9.61
N ALA A 838 -10.85 20.31 8.80
CA ALA A 838 -11.66 19.75 7.73
C ALA A 838 -10.79 19.08 6.65
N LEU A 839 -9.70 19.74 6.23
CA LEU A 839 -8.72 19.16 5.30
C LEU A 839 -8.12 17.87 5.88
N PHE A 840 -7.71 17.89 7.15
CA PHE A 840 -7.22 16.71 7.84
C PHE A 840 -8.23 15.56 7.87
N MET A 841 -9.49 15.84 8.21
CA MET A 841 -10.56 14.83 8.21
C MET A 841 -10.76 14.21 6.82
N GLN A 842 -10.73 15.02 5.77
CA GLN A 842 -10.85 14.56 4.38
C GLN A 842 -9.68 13.67 3.96
N THR A 843 -8.45 14.05 4.31
CA THR A 843 -7.25 13.23 4.05
C THR A 843 -7.37 11.89 4.74
N MET A 844 -7.75 11.86 6.02
CA MET A 844 -7.84 10.62 6.81
C MET A 844 -9.00 9.70 6.39
N ASN A 845 -10.10 10.27 5.91
CA ASN A 845 -11.21 9.48 5.35
C ASN A 845 -10.78 8.73 4.06
N THR A 846 -9.87 9.31 3.26
CA THR A 846 -9.27 8.62 2.09
C THR A 846 -8.60 7.30 2.48
N TRP A 847 -7.96 7.27 3.65
CA TRP A 847 -7.26 6.09 4.20
C TRP A 847 -8.15 5.18 5.06
N GLY A 848 -9.47 5.43 5.06
CA GLY A 848 -10.47 4.63 5.76
C GLY A 848 -10.41 4.74 7.28
N PHE A 849 -9.93 5.85 7.84
CA PHE A 849 -9.97 6.09 9.28
C PHE A 849 -11.26 6.78 9.73
N PRO A 850 -11.86 6.37 10.87
CA PRO A 850 -13.08 7.01 11.38
C PRO A 850 -12.76 8.41 11.96
N VAL A 851 -13.49 9.44 11.55
CA VAL A 851 -13.26 10.84 11.96
C VAL A 851 -14.31 11.41 12.94
N GLY A 852 -15.13 10.56 13.55
CA GLY A 852 -16.29 10.99 14.36
C GLY A 852 -15.95 11.86 15.59
N VAL A 853 -14.75 11.71 16.16
CA VAL A 853 -14.29 12.55 17.29
C VAL A 853 -14.09 14.00 16.86
N PHE A 854 -13.51 14.22 15.68
CA PHE A 854 -13.32 15.56 15.12
C PHE A 854 -14.64 16.17 14.63
N ASP A 855 -15.58 15.37 14.15
CA ASP A 855 -16.91 15.86 13.78
C ASP A 855 -17.68 16.43 15.00
N THR A 856 -17.60 15.72 16.14
CA THR A 856 -18.14 16.24 17.41
C THR A 856 -17.39 17.50 17.88
N PHE A 857 -16.09 17.59 17.61
CA PHE A 857 -15.30 18.77 17.92
C PHE A 857 -15.65 19.97 17.02
N LEU A 858 -15.95 19.75 15.73
CA LEU A 858 -16.41 20.81 14.82
C LEU A 858 -17.70 21.47 15.32
N LEU A 859 -18.62 20.71 15.94
CA LEU A 859 -19.80 21.29 16.62
C LEU A 859 -19.40 22.22 17.77
N THR A 860 -18.36 21.85 18.53
CA THR A 860 -17.86 22.67 19.64
C THR A 860 -17.20 23.94 19.13
N LEU A 861 -16.42 23.84 18.04
CA LEU A 861 -15.78 24.98 17.38
C LEU A 861 -16.83 25.92 16.77
N PHE A 862 -17.87 25.36 16.16
CA PHE A 862 -19.02 26.11 15.63
C PHE A 862 -19.75 26.89 16.73
N ARG A 863 -20.07 26.26 17.87
CA ARG A 863 -20.71 26.96 19.01
C ARG A 863 -19.86 28.14 19.50
N LYS A 864 -18.56 27.95 19.67
CA LYS A 864 -17.61 29.02 20.05
C LYS A 864 -17.59 30.13 18.99
N TYR A 865 -17.56 29.79 17.70
CA TYR A 865 -17.61 30.76 16.60
C TYR A 865 -18.91 31.57 16.62
N ALA A 866 -20.05 30.90 16.78
CA ALA A 866 -21.36 31.52 16.90
C ALA A 866 -21.44 32.48 18.10
N ASP A 867 -20.88 32.10 19.26
CA ASP A 867 -20.83 32.94 20.45
C ASP A 867 -19.98 34.21 20.24
N LEU A 868 -18.82 34.09 19.58
CA LEU A 868 -17.95 35.23 19.27
C LEU A 868 -18.61 36.19 18.26
N LEU A 869 -19.21 35.63 17.20
CA LEU A 869 -19.98 36.44 16.25
C LEU A 869 -21.15 37.14 16.93
N LYS A 870 -21.93 36.41 17.74
CA LYS A 870 -23.05 36.98 18.49
C LYS A 870 -22.60 38.14 19.37
N LYS A 871 -21.46 38.00 20.07
CA LYS A 871 -20.92 39.08 20.90
C LYS A 871 -20.52 40.30 20.07
N ARG A 872 -19.74 40.11 19.00
CA ARG A 872 -19.29 41.19 18.11
C ARG A 872 -20.47 41.96 17.52
N PHE A 873 -21.40 41.24 16.87
CA PHE A 873 -22.55 41.88 16.25
C PHE A 873 -23.50 42.49 17.29
N SER A 874 -23.62 41.90 18.48
CA SER A 874 -24.36 42.54 19.59
C SER A 874 -23.79 43.90 19.97
N ASP A 875 -22.46 44.05 19.97
CA ASP A 875 -21.81 45.31 20.28
C ASP A 875 -22.02 46.32 19.12
N ASP A 876 -21.90 45.86 17.87
CA ASP A 876 -22.17 46.67 16.66
C ASP A 876 -23.62 47.18 16.62
N PHE A 877 -24.61 46.31 16.86
CA PHE A 877 -26.03 46.71 16.96
C PHE A 877 -26.28 47.72 18.06
N GLN A 878 -25.66 47.54 19.23
CA GLN A 878 -25.79 48.48 20.34
C GLN A 878 -25.24 49.86 19.98
N GLU A 879 -24.09 49.91 19.29
CA GLU A 879 -23.48 51.15 18.82
C GLU A 879 -24.39 51.88 17.82
N ILE A 880 -24.91 51.16 16.81
CA ILE A 880 -25.82 51.71 15.79
C ILE A 880 -27.08 52.31 16.43
N VAL A 881 -27.76 51.54 17.30
CA VAL A 881 -29.00 51.99 17.94
C VAL A 881 -28.76 53.15 18.92
N SER A 882 -27.59 53.20 19.55
CA SER A 882 -27.23 54.30 20.47
C SER A 882 -26.86 55.60 19.78
N THR A 883 -26.38 55.53 18.54
CA THR A 883 -25.90 56.68 17.75
C THR A 883 -27.00 57.31 16.89
N ASP A 884 -28.09 56.58 16.62
CA ASP A 884 -29.20 57.05 15.77
C ASP A 884 -29.93 58.27 16.35
N ASP A 885 -30.32 59.19 15.47
CA ASP A 885 -31.06 60.41 15.80
C ASP A 885 -32.59 60.25 15.65
N TYR A 886 -33.03 59.08 15.19
CA TYR A 886 -34.44 58.74 14.93
C TYR A 886 -35.14 59.76 14.02
N MET A 887 -34.46 60.20 12.97
CA MET A 887 -35.03 61.04 11.90
C MET A 887 -35.16 60.24 10.58
N PRO A 888 -36.16 60.56 9.72
CA PRO A 888 -36.25 59.98 8.38
C PRO A 888 -34.98 60.19 7.57
N MET A 889 -34.48 59.16 6.91
CA MET A 889 -33.21 59.19 6.18
C MET A 889 -33.32 59.96 4.84
N PRO A 890 -32.60 61.08 4.65
CA PRO A 890 -32.57 61.78 3.36
C PRO A 890 -31.55 61.15 2.41
N ILE A 891 -31.92 60.99 1.14
CA ILE A 891 -31.06 60.49 0.08
C ILE A 891 -30.94 61.52 -1.04
N GLN A 892 -29.70 61.88 -1.37
CA GLN A 892 -29.39 62.93 -2.33
C GLN A 892 -29.12 62.39 -3.74
N THR A 893 -28.67 61.13 -3.85
CA THR A 893 -28.25 60.54 -5.13
C THR A 893 -28.95 59.22 -5.42
N PHE A 894 -29.09 58.89 -6.71
CA PHE A 894 -29.62 57.60 -7.15
C PHE A 894 -28.74 56.42 -6.71
N GLU A 895 -27.42 56.58 -6.66
CA GLU A 895 -26.49 55.52 -6.24
C GLU A 895 -26.64 55.15 -4.76
N GLU A 896 -26.82 56.14 -3.88
CA GLU A 896 -27.11 55.89 -2.45
C GLU A 896 -28.45 55.19 -2.28
N TYR A 897 -29.45 55.59 -3.08
CA TYR A 897 -30.77 54.97 -3.10
C TYR A 897 -30.71 53.49 -3.49
N GLU A 898 -29.99 53.17 -4.56
CA GLU A 898 -29.80 51.80 -5.03
C GLU A 898 -29.05 50.93 -4.00
N LYS A 899 -28.02 51.49 -3.35
CA LYS A 899 -27.30 50.79 -2.27
C LYS A 899 -28.21 50.45 -1.10
N VAL A 900 -29.05 51.40 -0.66
CA VAL A 900 -29.97 51.18 0.45
C VAL A 900 -31.04 50.14 0.08
N LEU A 901 -31.59 50.17 -1.14
CA LEU A 901 -32.56 49.18 -1.60
C LEU A 901 -31.99 47.77 -1.74
N ASN A 902 -30.76 47.64 -2.23
CA ASN A 902 -30.14 46.31 -2.39
C ASN A 902 -29.86 45.64 -1.05
N VAL A 903 -29.65 46.42 0.01
CA VAL A 903 -29.34 45.89 1.34
C VAL A 903 -30.57 45.78 2.24
N SER A 904 -31.47 46.76 2.23
CA SER A 904 -32.69 46.70 3.05
C SER A 904 -33.74 45.77 2.42
N TRP A 905 -34.57 45.13 3.24
CA TRP A 905 -35.75 44.40 2.77
C TRP A 905 -36.92 45.36 2.54
N TYR A 906 -36.69 46.42 1.77
CA TYR A 906 -37.67 47.46 1.48
C TYR A 906 -38.09 47.43 0.01
N ASN A 907 -39.38 47.28 -0.23
CA ASN A 907 -39.97 47.37 -1.57
C ASN A 907 -40.59 48.76 -1.76
N PRO A 908 -40.07 49.60 -2.66
CA PRO A 908 -40.62 50.94 -2.88
C PRO A 908 -41.99 50.88 -3.56
N GLU A 909 -42.91 51.74 -3.12
CA GLU A 909 -44.26 51.86 -3.69
C GLU A 909 -44.25 52.47 -5.10
N THR A 910 -43.27 53.33 -5.40
CA THR A 910 -43.05 53.93 -6.71
C THR A 910 -42.04 53.12 -7.54
N PRO A 911 -42.29 52.88 -8.84
CA PRO A 911 -41.34 52.19 -9.71
C PRO A 911 -40.01 52.95 -9.80
N ARG A 912 -38.91 52.20 -9.95
CA ARG A 912 -37.51 52.68 -9.95
C ARG A 912 -37.22 53.83 -10.92
N GLU A 913 -38.02 53.98 -11.97
CA GLU A 913 -37.82 54.90 -13.08
C GLU A 913 -38.47 56.29 -12.86
N GLU A 914 -39.36 56.43 -11.87
CA GLU A 914 -40.12 57.67 -11.62
C GLU A 914 -39.60 58.50 -10.42
N GLN A 915 -38.45 58.13 -9.86
CA GLN A 915 -37.97 58.68 -8.60
C GLN A 915 -37.17 59.98 -8.78
N VAL A 916 -37.51 61.01 -8.00
CA VAL A 916 -36.87 62.33 -8.04
C VAL A 916 -36.02 62.54 -6.78
N PHE A 917 -34.75 62.95 -6.96
CA PHE A 917 -33.82 63.23 -5.86
C PHE A 917 -33.72 64.74 -5.60
N PRO A 918 -33.63 65.19 -4.33
CA PRO A 918 -33.50 64.39 -3.11
C PRO A 918 -34.83 63.75 -2.67
N CYS A 919 -34.77 62.48 -2.26
CA CYS A 919 -35.91 61.75 -1.71
C CYS A 919 -35.66 61.41 -0.23
N VAL A 920 -36.73 61.22 0.55
CA VAL A 920 -36.62 60.87 1.97
C VAL A 920 -37.27 59.50 2.16
N LEU A 921 -36.54 58.58 2.78
CA LEU A 921 -37.04 57.25 3.11
C LEU A 921 -37.84 57.28 4.43
N PRO A 922 -38.83 56.39 4.57
CA PRO A 922 -39.73 56.40 5.73
C PRO A 922 -39.06 55.97 7.04
N PHE A 923 -37.92 55.27 6.98
CA PHE A 923 -37.17 54.75 8.14
C PHE A 923 -35.92 55.59 8.45
N SER A 924 -35.40 55.48 9.68
CA SER A 924 -34.15 56.13 10.09
C SER A 924 -32.92 55.37 9.60
N GLN A 925 -31.74 55.99 9.71
CA GLN A 925 -30.46 55.40 9.28
C GLN A 925 -30.14 54.07 10.00
N MET A 926 -30.66 53.88 11.22
CA MET A 926 -30.57 52.63 11.97
C MET A 926 -31.05 51.40 11.19
N TYR A 927 -32.20 51.47 10.52
CA TYR A 927 -32.80 50.30 9.85
C TYR A 927 -31.90 49.69 8.76
N PRO A 928 -31.44 50.45 7.75
CA PRO A 928 -30.58 49.89 6.71
C PRO A 928 -29.21 49.46 7.24
N LEU A 929 -28.63 50.16 8.22
CA LEU A 929 -27.38 49.74 8.86
C LEU A 929 -27.53 48.40 9.58
N CYS A 930 -28.60 48.22 10.36
CA CYS A 930 -28.90 46.93 10.97
C CYS A 930 -29.16 45.84 9.91
N CYS A 931 -29.81 46.16 8.79
CA CYS A 931 -30.01 45.20 7.70
C CYS A 931 -28.67 44.77 7.05
N ILE A 932 -27.71 45.70 6.88
CA ILE A 932 -26.35 45.37 6.42
C ILE A 932 -25.72 44.36 7.38
N ASP A 933 -25.76 44.65 8.68
CA ASP A 933 -25.13 43.81 9.69
C ASP A 933 -25.81 42.45 9.85
N ILE A 934 -27.14 42.36 9.76
CA ILE A 934 -27.85 41.08 9.75
C ILE A 934 -27.45 40.26 8.53
N ARG A 935 -27.38 40.87 7.33
CA ARG A 935 -26.93 40.15 6.12
C ARG A 935 -25.48 39.71 6.23
N ASN A 936 -24.60 40.55 6.77
CA ASN A 936 -23.20 40.19 7.00
C ASN A 936 -23.08 39.07 8.04
N PHE A 937 -23.86 39.13 9.12
CA PHE A 937 -23.96 38.08 10.14
C PHE A 937 -24.41 36.76 9.50
N LEU A 938 -25.50 36.75 8.72
CA LEU A 938 -25.97 35.58 7.99
C LEU A 938 -24.90 35.01 7.05
N ASN A 939 -24.25 35.87 6.27
CA ASN A 939 -23.20 35.46 5.34
C ASN A 939 -22.00 34.84 6.08
N GLN A 940 -21.55 35.42 7.19
CA GLN A 940 -20.46 34.86 7.99
C GLN A 940 -20.86 33.53 8.66
N PHE A 941 -22.11 33.40 9.09
CA PHE A 941 -22.65 32.17 9.65
C PHE A 941 -22.70 31.04 8.60
N TYR A 942 -23.19 31.35 7.39
CA TYR A 942 -23.20 30.40 6.27
C TYR A 942 -21.81 30.17 5.67
N PHE A 943 -20.88 31.11 5.77
CA PHE A 943 -19.48 30.89 5.39
C PHE A 943 -18.85 29.76 6.22
N PHE A 944 -19.18 29.69 7.51
CA PHE A 944 -18.83 28.54 8.33
C PHE A 944 -19.54 27.25 7.87
N ALA A 945 -20.77 27.35 7.36
CA ALA A 945 -21.57 26.19 6.92
C ALA A 945 -21.16 25.63 5.54
N ASN A 946 -20.65 26.47 4.64
CA ASN A 946 -20.43 26.14 3.23
C ASN A 946 -19.35 25.06 2.98
N ASP A 947 -18.40 24.87 3.90
CA ASP A 947 -17.44 23.75 3.81
C ASP A 947 -17.96 22.56 4.62
N ASP A 948 -18.49 21.55 3.92
CA ASP A 948 -18.64 20.13 4.34
C ASP A 948 -19.11 19.87 5.78
N PHE A 949 -19.91 20.74 6.38
CA PHE A 949 -20.41 20.54 7.74
C PHE A 949 -21.60 19.55 7.73
N PRO A 950 -21.50 18.37 8.36
CA PRO A 950 -22.53 17.34 8.25
C PRO A 950 -23.80 17.65 9.07
N HIS A 951 -23.74 18.61 10.00
CA HIS A 951 -24.83 18.93 10.93
C HIS A 951 -25.57 20.23 10.57
N ALA A 952 -26.10 20.34 9.35
CA ALA A 952 -26.82 21.54 8.88
C ALA A 952 -27.99 21.95 9.81
N ASN A 953 -28.69 20.98 10.40
CA ASN A 953 -29.79 21.25 11.34
C ASN A 953 -29.34 22.02 12.59
N VAL A 954 -28.15 21.73 13.11
CA VAL A 954 -27.60 22.41 14.30
C VAL A 954 -27.23 23.86 13.96
N ILE A 955 -26.78 24.10 12.73
CA ILE A 955 -26.51 25.46 12.23
C ILE A 955 -27.80 26.26 12.19
N ASP A 956 -28.86 25.71 11.60
CA ASP A 956 -30.15 26.39 11.48
C ASP A 956 -30.75 26.71 12.86
N GLU A 957 -30.71 25.76 13.80
CA GLU A 957 -31.20 25.98 15.17
C GLU A 957 -30.39 27.04 15.91
N THR A 958 -29.05 26.97 15.86
CA THR A 958 -28.18 27.94 16.53
C THR A 958 -28.33 29.33 15.89
N LEU A 959 -28.50 29.41 14.57
CA LEU A 959 -28.74 30.66 13.86
C LEU A 959 -30.06 31.29 14.29
N LYS A 960 -31.12 30.48 14.36
CA LYS A 960 -32.43 30.92 14.84
C LYS A 960 -32.33 31.50 16.25
N GLU A 961 -31.72 30.76 17.17
CA GLU A 961 -31.54 31.20 18.56
C GLU A 961 -30.71 32.49 18.66
N ALA A 962 -29.58 32.57 17.94
CA ALA A 962 -28.72 33.75 17.96
C ALA A 962 -29.42 34.98 17.38
N LEU A 963 -30.18 34.81 16.30
CA LEU A 963 -30.91 35.91 15.68
C LEU A 963 -32.09 36.35 16.55
N ASP A 964 -32.85 35.42 17.12
CA ASP A 964 -33.93 35.72 18.06
C ASP A 964 -33.37 36.51 19.27
N GLU A 965 -32.21 36.12 19.79
CA GLU A 965 -31.55 36.82 20.89
C GLU A 965 -31.10 38.24 20.49
N LEU A 966 -30.42 38.41 19.35
CA LEU A 966 -29.94 39.71 18.87
C LEU A 966 -31.12 40.67 18.58
N LEU A 967 -32.10 40.21 17.82
CA LEU A 967 -33.25 41.04 17.44
C LEU A 967 -34.15 41.35 18.64
N SER A 968 -34.40 40.37 19.51
CA SER A 968 -35.28 40.56 20.66
C SER A 968 -34.61 41.35 21.79
N ASN A 969 -33.39 41.01 22.18
CA ASN A 969 -32.77 41.57 23.38
C ASN A 969 -31.98 42.84 23.11
N LYS A 970 -31.44 43.03 21.90
CA LYS A 970 -30.60 44.20 21.58
C LYS A 970 -31.35 45.25 20.80
N VAL A 971 -32.07 44.86 19.74
CA VAL A 971 -32.82 45.83 18.93
C VAL A 971 -34.15 46.16 19.59
N CYS A 972 -34.99 45.16 19.85
CA CYS A 972 -36.36 45.38 20.34
C CYS A 972 -36.39 46.01 21.74
N ASP A 973 -35.63 45.47 22.71
CA ASP A 973 -35.64 46.00 24.07
C ASP A 973 -35.05 47.41 24.15
N THR A 974 -33.97 47.70 23.41
CA THR A 974 -33.40 49.06 23.36
C THR A 974 -34.38 50.06 22.73
N LEU A 975 -35.11 49.69 21.68
CA LEU A 975 -36.15 50.55 21.11
C LEU A 975 -37.29 50.79 22.11
N VAL A 976 -37.68 49.78 22.88
CA VAL A 976 -38.69 49.90 23.95
C VAL A 976 -38.21 50.82 25.07
N GLU A 977 -36.95 50.72 25.50
CA GLU A 977 -36.37 51.67 26.46
C GLU A 977 -36.46 53.11 25.95
N ARG A 978 -36.29 53.33 24.64
CA ARG A 978 -36.39 54.66 24.00
C ARG A 978 -37.84 55.15 23.80
N LEU A 979 -38.85 54.28 23.89
CA LEU A 979 -40.27 54.69 23.89
C LEU A 979 -40.66 55.53 25.11
N SER A 980 -39.82 55.57 26.16
CA SER A 980 -40.04 56.48 27.30
C SER A 980 -39.78 57.96 26.97
N SER A 981 -39.33 58.28 25.74
CA SER A 981 -39.12 59.65 25.28
C SER A 981 -40.44 60.45 25.28
N GLN A 982 -40.33 61.78 25.38
CA GLN A 982 -41.50 62.70 25.36
C GLN A 982 -41.76 63.31 23.97
N TYR A 983 -40.85 63.12 23.02
CA TYR A 983 -40.94 63.72 21.68
C TYR A 983 -41.76 62.82 20.75
N LEU A 984 -42.96 63.28 20.38
CA LEU A 984 -43.88 62.54 19.52
C LEU A 984 -43.24 62.11 18.18
N GLY A 985 -42.44 62.98 17.56
CA GLY A 985 -41.76 62.66 16.30
C GLY A 985 -40.81 61.46 16.38
N GLN A 986 -40.09 61.32 17.51
CA GLN A 986 -39.20 60.17 17.73
C GLN A 986 -40.00 58.89 17.96
N ILE A 987 -41.12 58.95 18.68
CA ILE A 987 -41.98 57.79 18.94
C ILE A 987 -42.61 57.29 17.63
N VAL A 988 -43.09 58.21 16.78
CA VAL A 988 -43.63 57.87 15.46
C VAL A 988 -42.56 57.25 14.57
N GLN A 989 -41.34 57.78 14.58
CA GLN A 989 -40.24 57.20 13.80
C GLN A 989 -39.83 55.81 14.31
N ILE A 990 -39.79 55.60 15.64
CA ILE A 990 -39.57 54.29 16.25
C ILE A 990 -40.67 53.31 15.86
N LEU A 991 -41.94 53.74 15.83
CA LEU A 991 -43.06 52.91 15.37
C LEU A 991 -42.88 52.47 13.91
N ILE A 992 -42.50 53.39 13.02
CA ILE A 992 -42.23 53.08 11.61
C ILE A 992 -41.04 52.11 11.48
N ASN A 993 -39.97 52.34 12.25
CA ASN A 993 -38.84 51.41 12.29
C ASN A 993 -39.27 50.01 12.78
N LEU A 994 -40.06 49.91 13.85
CA LEU A 994 -40.58 48.63 14.38
C LEU A 994 -41.44 47.89 13.34
N GLU A 995 -42.25 48.60 12.56
CA GLU A 995 -43.04 48.04 11.47
C GLU A 995 -42.16 47.49 10.34
N HIS A 996 -41.13 48.23 9.93
CA HIS A 996 -40.17 47.76 8.94
C HIS A 996 -39.33 46.57 9.45
N PHE A 997 -38.97 46.52 10.74
CA PHE A 997 -38.33 45.34 11.33
C PHE A 997 -39.29 44.14 11.42
N GLU A 998 -40.58 44.33 11.69
CA GLU A 998 -41.56 43.22 11.62
C GLU A 998 -41.62 42.65 10.19
N HIS A 999 -41.62 43.50 9.16
CA HIS A 999 -41.58 43.05 7.78
C HIS A 999 -40.25 42.34 7.45
N ALA A 1000 -39.12 42.92 7.85
CA ALA A 1000 -37.80 42.33 7.66
C ALA A 1000 -37.67 40.95 8.32
N CYS A 1001 -38.24 40.75 9.53
CA CYS A 1001 -38.24 39.45 10.20
C CYS A 1001 -38.98 38.39 9.38
N ARG A 1002 -40.13 38.72 8.75
CA ARG A 1002 -40.88 37.79 7.88
C ARG A 1002 -40.11 37.44 6.61
N GLU A 1003 -39.48 38.43 5.97
CA GLU A 1003 -38.62 38.19 4.80
C GLU A 1003 -37.40 37.34 5.17
N LEU A 1004 -36.86 37.51 6.37
CA LEU A 1004 -35.77 36.71 6.87
C LEU A 1004 -36.20 35.26 7.17
N GLU A 1005 -37.40 35.04 7.72
CA GLU A 1005 -37.99 33.69 7.86
C GLU A 1005 -38.11 32.99 6.49
N LEU A 1006 -38.50 33.71 5.44
CA LEU A 1006 -38.54 33.21 4.06
C LEU A 1006 -37.14 32.89 3.51
N LEU A 1007 -36.14 33.75 3.78
CA LEU A 1007 -34.75 33.51 3.37
C LEU A 1007 -34.13 32.30 4.07
N LEU A 1008 -34.36 32.15 5.37
CA LEU A 1008 -33.94 30.97 6.13
C LEU A 1008 -34.62 29.70 5.60
N ALA A 1009 -35.91 29.78 5.25
CA ALA A 1009 -36.61 28.67 4.62
C ALA A 1009 -36.06 28.33 3.23
N ALA A 1010 -35.70 29.34 2.42
CA ALA A 1010 -35.11 29.14 1.10
C ALA A 1010 -33.70 28.53 1.18
N ALA A 1011 -32.87 28.95 2.14
CA ALA A 1011 -31.51 28.42 2.34
C ALA A 1011 -31.48 26.92 2.70
N ARG A 1012 -32.54 26.40 3.35
CA ARG A 1012 -32.66 24.99 3.77
C ARG A 1012 -33.09 24.03 2.64
N SER A 1013 -33.54 24.57 1.50
CA SER A 1013 -34.24 23.83 0.45
C SER A 1013 -33.40 22.82 -0.36
N GLN A 1014 -32.14 22.59 -0.02
CA GLN A 1014 -31.29 21.61 -0.72
C GLN A 1014 -31.23 20.22 -0.09
N ASN A 1015 -31.50 20.02 1.22
CA ASN A 1015 -31.30 18.70 1.85
C ASN A 1015 -32.29 18.28 2.98
N SER A 1016 -33.29 19.09 3.34
CA SER A 1016 -34.27 18.69 4.38
C SER A 1016 -35.67 19.21 4.09
N SER A 1017 -36.63 18.29 3.96
CA SER A 1017 -38.06 18.61 3.88
C SER A 1017 -38.64 18.79 5.29
N GLY A 1018 -38.83 20.02 5.78
CA GLY A 1018 -39.51 20.22 7.06
C GLY A 1018 -39.54 21.65 7.62
N GLU A 1019 -40.78 22.16 7.75
CA GLU A 1019 -41.28 23.29 8.56
C GLU A 1019 -40.71 24.71 8.34
N ILE A 1020 -41.63 25.67 8.21
CA ILE A 1020 -41.36 27.11 8.21
C ILE A 1020 -40.82 27.49 9.59
N VAL A 1021 -39.62 28.08 9.63
CA VAL A 1021 -39.03 28.57 10.87
C VAL A 1021 -39.73 29.87 11.24
N MET A 1022 -40.49 29.86 12.34
CA MET A 1022 -41.06 31.08 12.94
C MET A 1022 -40.09 31.63 13.97
N LEU A 1023 -39.73 32.91 13.85
CA LEU A 1023 -38.90 33.63 14.82
C LEU A 1023 -39.76 34.14 15.98
N HIS A 1024 -39.26 34.01 17.21
CA HIS A 1024 -39.92 34.60 18.37
C HIS A 1024 -39.84 36.13 18.36
N ALA A 1025 -38.81 36.69 17.72
CA ALA A 1025 -38.66 38.13 17.54
C ALA A 1025 -39.86 38.76 16.80
N THR A 1026 -40.44 38.07 15.81
CA THR A 1026 -41.58 38.58 15.02
C THR A 1026 -42.80 38.88 15.91
N GLU A 1027 -43.10 38.01 16.86
CA GLU A 1027 -44.20 38.23 17.82
C GLU A 1027 -43.86 39.36 18.81
N LYS A 1028 -42.60 39.43 19.26
CA LYS A 1028 -42.12 40.49 20.17
C LYS A 1028 -42.22 41.88 19.52
N PHE A 1029 -41.79 42.03 18.26
CA PHE A 1029 -41.94 43.28 17.50
C PHE A 1029 -43.40 43.68 17.32
N ARG A 1030 -44.29 42.73 17.01
CA ARG A 1030 -45.73 43.00 16.90
C ARG A 1030 -46.34 43.48 18.22
N ASN A 1031 -45.96 42.88 19.34
CA ASN A 1031 -46.45 43.30 20.66
C ASN A 1031 -45.93 44.69 21.03
N ASN A 1032 -44.66 44.97 20.72
CA ASN A 1032 -44.06 46.28 20.98
C ASN A 1032 -44.53 47.38 20.02
N LYS A 1033 -44.94 47.04 18.78
CA LYS A 1033 -45.66 47.94 17.87
C LYS A 1033 -46.94 48.46 18.53
N LYS A 1034 -47.76 47.57 19.07
CA LYS A 1034 -48.99 47.95 19.81
C LYS A 1034 -48.69 48.79 21.06
N ALA A 1035 -47.58 48.51 21.74
CA ALA A 1035 -47.14 49.31 22.88
C ALA A 1035 -46.74 50.73 22.46
N ALA A 1036 -46.03 50.89 21.33
CA ALA A 1036 -45.67 52.17 20.75
C ALA A 1036 -46.91 52.95 20.26
N GLU A 1037 -47.87 52.28 19.60
CA GLU A 1037 -49.16 52.87 19.24
C GLU A 1037 -49.88 53.40 20.47
N LYS A 1038 -50.04 52.57 21.52
CA LYS A 1038 -50.62 52.99 22.80
C LYS A 1038 -49.92 54.22 23.37
N ARG A 1039 -48.59 54.25 23.31
CA ARG A 1039 -47.78 55.36 23.81
C ARG A 1039 -48.02 56.66 23.04
N ILE A 1040 -48.25 56.57 21.72
CA ILE A 1040 -48.63 57.74 20.90
C ILE A 1040 -49.95 58.33 21.40
N PHE A 1041 -50.97 57.49 21.64
CA PHE A 1041 -52.24 57.97 22.21
C PHE A 1041 -52.03 58.66 23.56
N GLU A 1042 -51.25 58.05 24.46
CA GLU A 1042 -50.94 58.64 25.78
C GLU A 1042 -50.25 60.00 25.68
N VAL A 1043 -49.26 60.16 24.78
CA VAL A 1043 -48.51 61.41 24.62
C VAL A 1043 -49.35 62.48 23.95
N VAL A 1044 -50.17 62.13 22.96
CA VAL A 1044 -51.11 63.07 22.32
C VAL A 1044 -52.17 63.53 23.33
N ASN A 1045 -52.78 62.60 24.07
CA ASN A 1045 -53.79 62.92 25.08
C ASN A 1045 -53.20 63.76 26.22
N SER A 1046 -52.01 63.43 26.72
CA SER A 1046 -51.32 64.26 27.72
C SER A 1046 -51.03 65.68 27.22
N LYS A 1047 -50.74 65.86 25.92
CA LYS A 1047 -50.56 67.19 25.34
C LYS A 1047 -51.87 67.94 25.15
N ILE A 1048 -52.96 67.23 24.87
CA ILE A 1048 -54.30 67.80 24.84
C ILE A 1048 -54.72 68.23 26.26
N ASP A 1049 -54.40 67.43 27.28
CA ASP A 1049 -54.61 67.78 28.69
C ASP A 1049 -53.86 69.07 29.03
N ASP A 1050 -52.54 69.13 28.74
CA ASP A 1050 -51.72 70.33 28.93
C ASP A 1050 -52.35 71.57 28.26
N LEU A 1051 -52.93 71.43 27.06
CA LEU A 1051 -53.54 72.53 26.31
C LEU A 1051 -54.92 72.92 26.83
N ILE A 1052 -55.76 71.96 27.23
CA ILE A 1052 -57.10 72.23 27.76
C ILE A 1052 -57.03 72.76 29.19
N GLU A 1053 -56.03 72.38 29.99
CA GLU A 1053 -55.78 72.98 31.31
C GLU A 1053 -55.47 74.49 31.22
N THR A 1054 -55.01 74.99 30.06
CA THR A 1054 -54.86 76.44 29.81
C THR A 1054 -56.16 77.16 29.46
N ALA A 1055 -57.29 76.45 29.42
CA ALA A 1055 -58.59 77.03 29.11
C ALA A 1055 -59.08 77.97 30.22
N GLU A 1056 -58.88 79.27 30.04
CA GLU A 1056 -59.42 80.31 30.91
C GLU A 1056 -60.79 80.78 30.40
N TYR A 1057 -61.87 80.19 30.91
CA TYR A 1057 -63.25 80.65 30.64
C TYR A 1057 -63.74 81.62 31.71
N ASP A 1058 -64.10 82.84 31.30
CA ASP A 1058 -64.92 83.73 32.13
C ASP A 1058 -66.41 83.38 31.94
N TRP A 1059 -66.88 82.40 32.71
CA TRP A 1059 -68.28 81.92 32.69
C TRP A 1059 -69.31 83.00 33.07
N MET A 1060 -68.86 84.18 33.55
CA MET A 1060 -69.69 85.33 33.92
C MET A 1060 -69.31 86.60 33.13
N ALA A 1061 -68.75 86.45 31.93
CA ALA A 1061 -68.31 87.56 31.09
C ALA A 1061 -69.44 88.58 30.83
N SER A 1062 -69.11 89.87 30.93
CA SER A 1062 -70.07 90.97 30.72
C SER A 1062 -70.24 91.38 29.24
N ILE A 1063 -69.34 90.90 28.37
CA ILE A 1063 -69.26 91.28 26.95
C ILE A 1063 -69.36 89.99 26.12
N PRO A 1064 -70.13 89.98 25.02
CA PRO A 1064 -70.16 88.83 24.12
C PRO A 1064 -68.78 88.66 23.43
N PRO A 1065 -68.21 87.45 23.43
CA PRO A 1065 -66.94 87.19 22.77
C PRO A 1065 -67.09 87.33 21.25
N THR A 1066 -66.13 88.00 20.60
CA THR A 1066 -66.09 88.19 19.13
C THR A 1066 -65.32 87.09 18.42
N GLU A 1067 -64.23 86.61 19.02
CA GLU A 1067 -63.29 85.61 18.47
C GLU A 1067 -63.33 84.31 19.30
N PRO A 1068 -62.93 83.16 18.72
CA PRO A 1068 -62.78 81.91 19.47
C PRO A 1068 -61.57 82.00 20.43
N SER A 1069 -61.63 81.25 21.52
CA SER A 1069 -60.64 81.24 22.60
C SER A 1069 -59.24 80.86 22.10
N ASN A 1070 -58.20 81.47 22.69
CA ASN A 1070 -56.81 81.25 22.29
C ASN A 1070 -56.36 79.78 22.43
N TYR A 1071 -56.81 79.10 23.48
CA TYR A 1071 -56.50 77.68 23.68
C TYR A 1071 -57.12 76.83 22.56
N MET A 1072 -58.34 77.16 22.11
CA MET A 1072 -59.03 76.44 21.03
C MET A 1072 -58.33 76.64 19.68
N GLN A 1073 -57.88 77.87 19.38
CA GLN A 1073 -57.06 78.13 18.19
C GLN A 1073 -55.71 77.40 18.24
N THR A 1074 -55.12 77.28 19.43
CA THR A 1074 -53.86 76.55 19.64
C THR A 1074 -54.06 75.05 19.53
N LEU A 1075 -55.18 74.52 20.04
CA LEU A 1075 -55.56 73.12 19.94
C LEU A 1075 -55.83 72.70 18.48
N THR A 1076 -56.59 73.48 17.70
CA THR A 1076 -56.82 73.16 16.28
C THR A 1076 -55.55 73.30 15.44
N ARG A 1077 -54.68 74.29 15.73
CA ARG A 1077 -53.34 74.37 15.11
C ARG A 1077 -52.46 73.19 15.50
N PHE A 1078 -52.48 72.76 16.76
CA PHE A 1078 -51.73 71.61 17.23
C PHE A 1078 -52.20 70.32 16.56
N LEU A 1079 -53.51 70.06 16.53
CA LEU A 1079 -54.10 68.92 15.82
C LEU A 1079 -53.77 68.99 14.32
N SER A 1080 -53.90 70.15 13.68
CA SER A 1080 -53.54 70.32 12.26
C SER A 1080 -52.05 70.08 11.99
N ASN A 1081 -51.16 70.59 12.85
CA ASN A 1081 -49.72 70.38 12.73
C ASN A 1081 -49.36 68.91 12.97
N ILE A 1082 -50.02 68.23 13.92
CA ILE A 1082 -49.86 66.80 14.13
C ILE A 1082 -50.24 66.02 12.87
N MET A 1083 -51.35 66.36 12.20
CA MET A 1083 -51.78 65.72 10.96
C MET A 1083 -50.73 65.84 9.87
N ASN A 1084 -50.29 67.08 9.65
CA ASN A 1084 -49.59 67.47 8.43
C ASN A 1084 -48.07 67.35 8.56
N SER A 1085 -47.53 67.22 9.78
CA SER A 1085 -46.09 67.17 10.01
C SER A 1085 -45.62 65.88 10.70
N THR A 1086 -46.13 65.55 11.88
CA THR A 1086 -45.58 64.43 12.68
C THR A 1086 -46.20 63.08 12.36
N LEU A 1087 -47.50 63.00 12.04
CA LEU A 1087 -48.13 61.73 11.71
C LEU A 1087 -47.99 61.34 10.24
N LEU A 1088 -47.35 62.15 9.40
CA LEU A 1088 -47.37 61.98 7.94
C LEU A 1088 -46.90 60.58 7.50
N GLY A 1089 -45.96 59.97 8.23
CA GLY A 1089 -45.44 58.62 7.97
C GLY A 1089 -46.31 57.44 8.42
N LEU A 1090 -47.46 57.65 9.08
CA LEU A 1090 -48.35 56.56 9.52
C LEU A 1090 -49.42 56.17 8.50
N PRO A 1091 -49.93 54.93 8.51
CA PRO A 1091 -51.11 54.53 7.75
C PRO A 1091 -52.34 55.40 8.05
N THR A 1092 -53.18 55.62 7.04
CA THR A 1092 -54.42 56.41 7.16
C THR A 1092 -55.36 55.86 8.24
N GLU A 1093 -55.41 54.54 8.40
CA GLU A 1093 -56.21 53.85 9.42
C GLU A 1093 -55.80 54.22 10.85
N ILE A 1094 -54.49 54.22 11.14
CA ILE A 1094 -53.95 54.56 12.47
C ILE A 1094 -54.10 56.07 12.72
N LYS A 1095 -53.87 56.90 11.69
CA LYS A 1095 -54.13 58.34 11.77
C LYS A 1095 -55.57 58.61 12.18
N GLU A 1096 -56.53 58.03 11.48
CA GLU A 1096 -57.96 58.19 11.76
C GLU A 1096 -58.33 57.75 13.18
N LEU A 1097 -57.73 56.66 13.68
CA LEU A 1097 -57.92 56.20 15.06
C LEU A 1097 -57.32 57.17 16.09
N ILE A 1098 -56.12 57.71 15.84
CA ILE A 1098 -55.51 58.75 16.69
C ILE A 1098 -56.37 60.00 16.72
N TYR A 1099 -56.93 60.41 15.57
CA TYR A 1099 -57.87 61.54 15.51
C TYR A 1099 -59.15 61.26 16.28
N PHE A 1100 -59.71 60.07 16.10
CA PHE A 1100 -60.93 59.66 16.79
C PHE A 1100 -60.73 59.73 18.31
N ASP A 1101 -59.63 59.16 18.81
CA ASP A 1101 -59.30 59.15 20.24
C ASP A 1101 -58.99 60.56 20.76
N ALA A 1102 -58.12 61.31 20.08
CA ALA A 1102 -57.75 62.68 20.45
C ALA A 1102 -58.97 63.62 20.48
N LEU A 1103 -59.87 63.54 19.49
CA LEU A 1103 -61.08 64.36 19.45
C LEU A 1103 -62.12 63.90 20.48
N SER A 1104 -62.23 62.60 20.73
CA SER A 1104 -63.11 62.09 21.79
C SER A 1104 -62.62 62.52 23.17
N HIS A 1105 -61.32 62.44 23.42
CA HIS A 1105 -60.69 62.88 24.67
C HIS A 1105 -60.82 64.40 24.84
N ALA A 1106 -60.55 65.18 23.78
CA ALA A 1106 -60.78 66.63 23.79
C ALA A 1106 -62.25 66.98 24.03
N ALA A 1107 -63.20 66.31 23.37
CA ALA A 1107 -64.63 66.54 23.55
C ALA A 1107 -65.09 66.24 24.98
N ASN A 1108 -64.64 65.11 25.55
CA ASN A 1108 -64.91 64.76 26.94
C ASN A 1108 -64.32 65.78 27.93
N MET A 1109 -63.11 66.26 27.66
CA MET A 1109 -62.47 67.26 28.51
C MET A 1109 -63.15 68.63 28.42
N ILE A 1110 -63.57 69.05 27.23
CA ILE A 1110 -64.36 70.27 27.04
C ILE A 1110 -65.74 70.14 27.71
N LEU A 1111 -66.39 68.98 27.63
CA LEU A 1111 -67.64 68.69 28.34
C LEU A 1111 -67.47 68.75 29.88
N ALA A 1112 -66.29 68.41 30.38
CA ALA A 1112 -65.97 68.49 31.81
C ALA A 1112 -65.74 69.93 32.33
N LEU A 1113 -65.33 70.88 31.48
CA LEU A 1113 -65.08 72.28 31.87
C LEU A 1113 -66.29 72.96 32.56
N PRO A 1114 -67.52 72.96 32.00
CA PRO A 1114 -68.70 73.53 32.67
C PRO A 1114 -69.19 72.68 33.85
N LEU A 1115 -68.84 71.39 33.89
CA LEU A 1115 -69.17 70.47 34.98
C LEU A 1115 -68.23 70.61 36.19
N SER A 1116 -67.09 71.30 36.06
CA SER A 1116 -66.10 71.44 37.13
C SER A 1116 -66.72 72.00 38.43
N PRO A 1117 -66.25 71.54 39.61
CA PRO A 1117 -66.78 72.00 40.90
C PRO A 1117 -66.47 73.47 41.19
N GLU A 1118 -65.54 74.08 40.44
CA GLU A 1118 -65.18 75.50 40.57
C GLU A 1118 -66.23 76.43 39.93
N VAL A 1119 -66.93 75.93 38.90
CA VAL A 1119 -67.97 76.69 38.18
C VAL A 1119 -69.32 76.53 38.88
N LYS A 1120 -69.75 77.58 39.59
CA LYS A 1120 -71.03 77.62 40.32
C LYS A 1120 -72.21 78.16 39.50
N LYS A 1121 -71.95 79.08 38.56
CA LYS A 1121 -72.96 79.69 37.69
C LYS A 1121 -72.36 80.04 36.33
N ILE A 1122 -73.15 79.86 35.27
CA ILE A 1122 -72.79 80.15 33.88
C ILE A 1122 -73.81 81.14 33.31
N ASN A 1123 -73.37 82.28 32.79
CA ASN A 1123 -74.24 83.26 32.14
C ASN A 1123 -74.38 82.99 30.63
N THR A 1124 -75.34 83.67 29.98
CA THR A 1124 -75.59 83.53 28.54
C THR A 1124 -74.39 83.87 27.66
N HIS A 1125 -73.49 84.76 28.11
CA HIS A 1125 -72.28 85.13 27.36
C HIS A 1125 -71.18 84.06 27.43
N GLY A 1126 -71.04 83.36 28.56
CA GLY A 1126 -70.15 82.22 28.74
C GLY A 1126 -70.61 80.99 27.96
N VAL A 1127 -71.94 80.75 27.88
CA VAL A 1127 -72.49 79.74 26.96
C VAL A 1127 -72.17 80.09 25.51
N LEU A 1128 -72.27 81.37 25.13
CA LEU A 1128 -71.95 81.83 23.78
C LEU A 1128 -70.45 81.74 23.45
N ALA A 1129 -69.56 81.89 24.44
CA ALA A 1129 -68.13 81.63 24.31
C ALA A 1129 -67.85 80.16 23.98
N LEU A 1130 -68.39 79.25 24.79
CA LEU A 1130 -68.27 77.82 24.56
C LEU A 1130 -68.89 77.40 23.23
N THR A 1131 -70.03 78.01 22.85
CA THR A 1131 -70.67 77.75 21.55
C THR A 1131 -69.73 78.09 20.40
N LYS A 1132 -69.12 79.28 20.43
CA LYS A 1132 -68.20 79.70 19.37
C LYS A 1132 -66.98 78.77 19.27
N ASP A 1133 -66.47 78.31 20.40
CA ASP A 1133 -65.34 77.37 20.45
C ASP A 1133 -65.72 75.98 19.91
N VAL A 1134 -66.92 75.49 20.23
CA VAL A 1134 -67.45 74.22 19.72
C VAL A 1134 -67.80 74.30 18.23
N GLU A 1135 -68.37 75.41 17.77
CA GLU A 1135 -68.60 75.66 16.34
C GLU A 1135 -67.28 75.73 15.56
N TYR A 1136 -66.26 76.38 16.13
CA TYR A 1136 -64.94 76.45 15.52
C TYR A 1136 -64.26 75.08 15.44
N LEU A 1137 -64.35 74.27 16.49
CA LEU A 1137 -63.87 72.88 16.49
C LEU A 1137 -64.66 72.01 15.49
N TYR A 1138 -65.97 72.18 15.39
CA TYR A 1138 -66.82 71.47 14.44
C TYR A 1138 -66.47 71.83 12.99
N GLN A 1139 -66.28 73.11 12.67
CA GLN A 1139 -65.82 73.56 11.34
C GLN A 1139 -64.44 73.03 11.00
N PHE A 1140 -63.55 72.95 12.00
CA PHE A 1140 -62.23 72.34 11.82
C PHE A 1140 -62.36 70.84 11.49
N VAL A 1141 -63.14 70.06 12.23
CA VAL A 1141 -63.36 68.63 11.95
C VAL A 1141 -64.05 68.42 10.60
N ASP A 1142 -64.97 69.31 10.22
CA ASP A 1142 -65.60 69.30 8.90
C ASP A 1142 -64.57 69.49 7.77
N SER A 1143 -63.58 70.35 7.99
CA SER A 1143 -62.48 70.58 7.04
C SER A 1143 -61.53 69.38 6.85
N LEU A 1144 -61.52 68.42 7.79
CA LEU A 1144 -60.69 67.20 7.70
C LEU A 1144 -61.29 66.12 6.78
N GLY A 1145 -62.56 66.24 6.38
CA GLY A 1145 -63.18 65.38 5.35
C GLY A 1145 -63.52 63.94 5.77
N VAL A 1146 -63.39 63.58 7.06
CA VAL A 1146 -63.69 62.23 7.57
C VAL A 1146 -65.06 62.22 8.29
N PRO A 1147 -66.08 61.47 7.81
CA PRO A 1147 -67.43 61.50 8.37
C PRO A 1147 -67.52 61.00 9.82
N ILE A 1148 -66.73 59.98 10.18
CA ILE A 1148 -66.75 59.32 11.50
C ILE A 1148 -66.35 60.27 12.63
N LEU A 1149 -65.45 61.23 12.36
CA LEU A 1149 -65.00 62.20 13.37
C LEU A 1149 -66.09 63.19 13.77
N ARG A 1150 -67.15 63.37 12.97
CA ARG A 1150 -68.27 64.24 13.31
C ARG A 1150 -69.10 63.66 14.44
N GLU A 1151 -69.30 62.34 14.45
CA GLU A 1151 -70.11 61.65 15.45
C GLU A 1151 -69.57 61.86 16.87
N ASN A 1152 -68.25 62.03 17.03
CA ASN A 1152 -67.61 62.28 18.33
C ASN A 1152 -67.93 63.65 18.92
N LEU A 1153 -68.27 64.63 18.08
CA LEU A 1153 -68.61 65.98 18.51
C LEU A 1153 -70.12 66.17 18.70
N ASP A 1154 -70.95 65.18 18.32
CA ASP A 1154 -72.41 65.28 18.42
C ASP A 1154 -72.89 65.46 19.86
N GLU A 1155 -72.26 64.78 20.83
CA GLU A 1155 -72.59 64.95 22.24
C GLU A 1155 -72.24 66.37 22.72
N LEU A 1156 -71.08 66.89 22.34
CA LEU A 1156 -70.64 68.23 22.66
C LEU A 1156 -71.56 69.29 22.04
N GLN A 1157 -71.94 69.11 20.78
CA GLN A 1157 -72.84 70.01 20.07
C GLN A 1157 -74.26 69.99 20.64
N GLN A 1158 -74.81 68.80 20.92
CA GLN A 1158 -76.14 68.67 21.53
C GLN A 1158 -76.16 69.21 22.98
N THR A 1159 -75.05 69.08 23.71
CA THR A 1159 -74.90 69.66 25.05
C THR A 1159 -74.90 71.18 24.99
N VAL A 1160 -74.15 71.79 24.06
CA VAL A 1160 -74.20 73.25 23.84
C VAL A 1160 -75.59 73.71 23.38
N GLN A 1161 -76.25 72.98 22.48
CA GLN A 1161 -77.62 73.28 22.05
C GLN A 1161 -78.62 73.19 23.21
N LEU A 1162 -78.41 72.27 24.15
CA LEU A 1162 -79.20 72.19 25.39
C LEU A 1162 -78.95 73.40 26.28
N MET A 1163 -77.70 73.86 26.39
CA MET A 1163 -77.35 75.06 27.16
C MET A 1163 -77.93 76.36 26.55
N GLN A 1164 -78.15 76.38 25.23
CA GLN A 1164 -78.76 77.51 24.51
C GLN A 1164 -80.29 77.45 24.45
N ALA A 1165 -80.91 76.30 24.71
CA ALA A 1165 -82.34 76.12 24.54
C ALA A 1165 -83.14 77.03 25.49
N ASP A 1166 -84.10 77.78 24.93
CA ASP A 1166 -85.00 78.63 25.71
C ASP A 1166 -85.91 77.80 26.63
N ASN A 1167 -86.19 76.55 26.25
CA ASN A 1167 -87.08 75.64 26.97
C ASN A 1167 -86.31 74.40 27.50
N THR A 1168 -85.88 74.46 28.77
CA THR A 1168 -85.14 73.36 29.43
C THR A 1168 -85.99 72.12 29.71
N ASP A 1169 -87.31 72.27 29.70
CA ASP A 1169 -88.24 71.16 30.00
C ASP A 1169 -88.26 70.11 28.88
N GLU A 1170 -87.82 70.47 27.67
CA GLU A 1170 -87.73 69.55 26.51
C GLU A 1170 -86.73 68.41 26.70
N PHE A 1171 -85.78 68.56 27.65
CA PHE A 1171 -84.81 67.51 27.98
C PHE A 1171 -85.41 66.44 28.92
N TYR A 1172 -86.39 66.79 29.74
CA TYR A 1172 -87.02 65.85 30.66
C TYR A 1172 -88.10 64.98 29.98
N ASP A 1173 -88.60 65.39 28.82
CA ASP A 1173 -89.47 64.55 27.97
C ASP A 1173 -88.63 63.58 27.12
N ILE A 1174 -88.81 62.28 27.40
CA ILE A 1174 -88.06 61.17 26.79
C ILE A 1174 -88.19 61.17 25.26
N SER A 1175 -89.34 61.58 24.72
CA SER A 1175 -89.60 61.54 23.28
C SER A 1175 -88.88 62.66 22.52
N THR A 1176 -88.86 63.87 23.07
CA THR A 1176 -88.14 65.03 22.53
C THR A 1176 -86.66 64.94 22.81
N ARG A 1177 -86.26 64.43 23.97
CA ARG A 1177 -84.86 64.18 24.33
C ARG A 1177 -84.21 63.20 23.35
N ASN A 1178 -84.82 62.05 23.08
CA ASN A 1178 -84.26 61.09 22.12
C ASN A 1178 -84.19 61.65 20.68
N LYS A 1179 -85.03 62.65 20.35
CA LYS A 1179 -85.09 63.26 19.02
C LYS A 1179 -84.13 64.45 18.83
N LYS A 1180 -83.87 65.24 19.87
CA LYS A 1180 -83.05 66.47 19.80
C LYS A 1180 -81.73 66.39 20.59
N TYR A 1181 -81.70 65.66 21.70
CA TYR A 1181 -80.59 65.59 22.66
C TYR A 1181 -80.20 64.15 22.99
N GLY A 1182 -80.36 63.24 22.01
CA GLY A 1182 -80.25 61.79 22.21
C GLY A 1182 -78.84 61.32 22.57
N ARG A 1183 -77.80 62.14 22.32
CA ARG A 1183 -76.41 61.84 22.64
C ARG A 1183 -75.93 62.46 23.95
N VAL A 1184 -76.71 63.34 24.59
CA VAL A 1184 -76.33 63.99 25.86
C VAL A 1184 -76.53 63.02 27.04
N ASP A 1185 -75.49 62.87 27.87
CA ASP A 1185 -75.54 62.04 29.08
C ASP A 1185 -76.73 62.42 30.00
N ALA A 1186 -77.48 61.39 30.43
CA ALA A 1186 -78.64 61.50 31.32
C ALA A 1186 -78.30 62.08 32.69
N ILE A 1187 -77.05 61.93 33.14
CA ILE A 1187 -76.61 62.35 34.46
C ILE A 1187 -76.07 63.79 34.42
N ASN A 1188 -75.28 64.13 33.40
CA ASN A 1188 -74.64 65.44 33.29
C ASN A 1188 -75.59 66.55 32.83
N GLY A 1189 -76.60 66.23 32.01
CA GLY A 1189 -77.57 67.19 31.49
C GLY A 1189 -78.29 68.02 32.58
N PRO A 1190 -78.89 67.40 33.61
CA PRO A 1190 -79.56 68.14 34.69
C PRO A 1190 -78.60 69.01 35.51
N VAL A 1191 -77.38 68.54 35.78
CA VAL A 1191 -76.34 69.28 36.53
C VAL A 1191 -75.92 70.55 35.79
N LEU A 1192 -75.83 70.49 34.46
CA LEU A 1192 -75.55 71.66 33.62
C LEU A 1192 -76.69 72.68 33.65
N LEU A 1193 -77.94 72.21 33.58
CA LEU A 1193 -79.12 73.08 33.63
C LEU A 1193 -79.25 73.82 34.97
N GLU A 1194 -78.84 73.21 36.10
CA GLU A 1194 -78.80 73.88 37.41
C GLU A 1194 -77.77 75.01 37.47
N LYS A 1195 -76.66 74.89 36.74
CA LYS A 1195 -75.59 75.91 36.71
C LYS A 1195 -75.90 77.10 35.81
N ILE A 1196 -76.88 77.02 34.90
CA ILE A 1196 -77.18 78.10 33.95
C ILE A 1196 -78.02 79.21 34.61
N ALA A 1197 -77.47 80.43 34.66
CA ALA A 1197 -78.14 81.62 35.16
C ALA A 1197 -78.53 82.55 34.01
N ARG A 1198 -79.83 82.58 33.66
CA ARG A 1198 -80.37 83.35 32.52
C ARG A 1198 -80.41 84.88 32.71
N ASN A 1199 -80.07 85.40 33.88
CA ASN A 1199 -80.08 86.84 34.19
C ASN A 1199 -78.66 87.39 34.30
N VAL A 1200 -78.30 88.32 33.40
CA VAL A 1200 -77.10 89.16 33.54
C VAL A 1200 -77.34 90.17 34.68
N GLN A 1201 -76.98 89.80 35.90
CA GLN A 1201 -76.86 90.76 37.00
C GLN A 1201 -75.45 91.36 36.99
N SER A 1202 -75.37 92.65 36.67
CA SER A 1202 -74.20 93.50 36.91
C SER A 1202 -73.75 93.41 38.39
N PRO A 1203 -72.44 93.45 38.67
CA PRO A 1203 -71.90 93.05 39.96
C PRO A 1203 -72.26 94.06 41.06
N THR A 1204 -72.96 93.61 42.10
CA THR A 1204 -73.05 94.36 43.35
C THR A 1204 -71.68 94.39 44.02
N LYS A 1205 -71.07 95.57 43.99
CA LYS A 1205 -70.04 96.04 44.93
C LYS A 1205 -70.41 95.64 46.36
N ILE A 1206 -69.45 95.09 47.11
CA ILE A 1206 -68.95 95.55 48.43
C ILE A 1206 -67.89 94.52 48.85
N ASP A 1207 -66.60 94.84 48.74
CA ASP A 1207 -65.74 95.57 49.69
C ASP A 1207 -65.26 94.73 50.89
N LYS A 1208 -63.94 94.55 50.91
CA LYS A 1208 -63.02 94.51 52.06
C LYS A 1208 -63.36 93.55 53.21
N PHE A 1209 -62.57 92.48 53.34
CA PHE A 1209 -61.60 92.30 54.44
C PHE A 1209 -60.77 91.03 54.19
N ALA A 1210 -59.46 91.14 54.49
CA ALA A 1210 -58.48 90.05 54.70
C ALA A 1210 -57.31 89.97 53.69
N THR A 1211 -56.70 91.11 53.34
CA THR A 1211 -55.24 91.17 53.30
C THR A 1211 -54.72 91.26 54.73
N LEU A 1212 -54.32 90.13 55.32
CA LEU A 1212 -53.40 90.10 56.45
C LEU A 1212 -52.72 88.72 56.51
N SER A 1213 -51.39 88.78 56.54
CA SER A 1213 -50.46 87.69 56.90
C SER A 1213 -49.97 86.77 55.78
N SER A 1214 -49.04 87.29 54.99
CA SER A 1214 -47.82 86.53 54.74
C SER A 1214 -46.97 86.55 56.02
N ARG A 1215 -46.69 85.36 56.59
CA ARG A 1215 -45.49 85.08 57.39
C ARG A 1215 -45.51 83.62 57.88
N PHE A 1216 -44.52 82.86 57.40
CA PHE A 1216 -43.89 81.67 58.00
C PHE A 1216 -44.76 80.44 58.35
N GLY A 1217 -44.38 79.29 57.78
CA GLY A 1217 -44.74 77.99 58.37
C GLY A 1217 -44.49 76.75 57.53
N LYS A 1218 -43.21 76.40 57.34
CA LYS A 1218 -42.63 75.08 56.98
C LYS A 1218 -43.56 73.83 56.89
N LYS A 1219 -43.36 73.13 55.77
CA LYS A 1219 -43.13 71.68 55.56
C LYS A 1219 -44.12 70.67 56.18
N SER A 1220 -44.81 69.94 55.32
CA SER A 1220 -44.35 68.62 54.84
C SER A 1220 -44.62 68.51 53.35
#